data_AF-A0A151NIV8-F1
#
_entry.id   AF-A0A151NIV8-F1
#
_cell.length_a   1.000
_cell.length_b   1.000
_cell.length_c   1.000
_cell.angle_alpha   90.00
_cell.angle_beta   90.00
_cell.angle_gamma   90.00
#
_symmetry.space_group_name_H-M   'P 1'
#
loop_
_entity.id
_entity.type
_entity.pdbx_description
1 polymer ?
#
loop_
_entity_poly.entity_id
_entity_poly.type
_entity_poly.pdbx_seq_one_letter_code
_entity_poly.pdbx_strand_id
1 'polypeptide(L)'
;MRSEEARLRAEQEEAERFEKERLEQEKREKLEAKDQERRGSELTELHVLEESFLSAVQWKEEYRAYAKWEHYIGCDGSPDPAVPQEINTFMSLWREDQNEDIEFVIEKGNKVLNLIDKLDFLLLDTPLNELPEKNVIQYQESILDLQSLLHQKYNEATGNLLKKANTYADSDSGNMAMVIKDKNVTFCIWANLKKNPRFKNHTFCEADYGFDLPKSLAELSKIRSDLVLEVTEEEKEKEEGEQKSEKESDLANEDENYTPGRKSGISFKEDSKSDADENEMMGEEPDKKSESFNTVSQVQVSTLQEETNEKEEEIIDENIVDLRQFTPLGGVYHIDALKLPPQAKQVKGWIMVELLDKGLETYPYPPESEESEDATYPQIGMTVQLLDTVIYFEEPTVARWDTAGKQWRTDGISNINYKMEEKQVSFEMDSFYTVALLQDLHLNMPYQSWDLRPTDIDELFLTVVTAFAEVQIQIKGNQCMLSSIIVEKGEVLSYLTGRWTTPVGLTIALKKAGVNIFPAEYSCKYVYVNKKTPLAEIRAYQQMALTASAFAFSWSKWNLESGEDQVVFKVSEHLNPDPIKDEDWSLYMFNGQRAQRLKITETSEAFSEELAEETEFHSTLYHMIKDFASEPAIERVKKSSCLFTDAVYQLLLGTKVLTYS
;
A
#
# COMPACT_ATOMS: atom_id res chain seq x y z
N MET A 1 2.05 -66.01 -37.94
CA MET A 1 1.02 -66.28 -36.90
C MET A 1 1.14 -65.26 -35.76
N ARG A 2 1.80 -65.49 -34.60
CA ARG A 2 1.87 -64.45 -33.52
C ARG A 2 2.53 -63.12 -33.93
N SER A 3 3.50 -63.15 -34.84
CA SER A 3 4.18 -61.93 -35.33
C SER A 3 3.38 -61.15 -36.38
N GLU A 4 2.42 -61.76 -37.06
CA GLU A 4 1.57 -61.09 -38.06
C GLU A 4 0.32 -60.50 -37.41
N GLU A 5 -0.26 -61.20 -36.44
CA GLU A 5 -1.39 -60.70 -35.64
C GLU A 5 -1.01 -59.46 -34.81
N ALA A 6 0.21 -59.42 -34.26
CA ALA A 6 0.73 -58.24 -33.57
C ALA A 6 0.95 -57.05 -34.52
N ARG A 7 1.36 -57.32 -35.77
CA ARG A 7 1.60 -56.27 -36.78
C ARG A 7 0.28 -55.69 -37.31
N LEU A 8 -0.73 -56.53 -37.51
CA LEU A 8 -2.09 -56.11 -37.88
C LEU A 8 -2.79 -55.33 -36.75
N ARG A 9 -2.60 -55.71 -35.49
CA ARG A 9 -3.11 -54.90 -34.36
C ARG A 9 -2.42 -53.55 -34.26
N ALA A 10 -1.09 -53.51 -34.42
CA ALA A 10 -0.36 -52.24 -34.44
C ALA A 10 -0.82 -51.32 -35.58
N GLU A 11 -1.06 -51.88 -36.77
CA GLU A 11 -1.57 -51.13 -37.94
C GLU A 11 -3.01 -50.64 -37.74
N GLN A 12 -3.86 -51.43 -37.08
CA GLN A 12 -5.22 -51.02 -36.69
C GLN A 12 -5.20 -49.93 -35.61
N GLU A 13 -4.38 -50.09 -34.56
CA GLU A 13 -4.21 -49.08 -33.50
C GLU A 13 -3.60 -47.78 -34.01
N GLU A 14 -2.74 -47.84 -35.04
CA GLU A 14 -2.17 -46.67 -35.71
C GLU A 14 -3.19 -45.99 -36.61
N ALA A 15 -4.00 -46.75 -37.36
CA ALA A 15 -5.09 -46.23 -38.17
C ALA A 15 -6.21 -45.60 -37.32
N GLU A 16 -6.59 -46.24 -36.21
CA GLU A 16 -7.57 -45.69 -35.25
C GLU A 16 -7.04 -44.41 -34.59
N ARG A 17 -5.75 -44.35 -34.25
CA ARG A 17 -5.12 -43.12 -33.75
C ARG A 17 -5.17 -42.00 -34.79
N PHE A 18 -4.82 -42.30 -36.04
CA PHE A 18 -4.84 -41.31 -37.12
C PHE A 18 -6.27 -40.83 -37.44
N GLU A 19 -7.26 -41.72 -37.41
CA GLU A 19 -8.67 -41.35 -37.60
C GLU A 19 -9.19 -40.48 -36.45
N LYS A 20 -8.83 -40.83 -35.20
CA LYS A 20 -9.15 -40.02 -34.02
C LYS A 20 -8.52 -38.62 -34.11
N GLU A 21 -7.24 -38.54 -34.47
CA GLU A 21 -6.53 -37.28 -34.67
C GLU A 21 -7.18 -36.42 -35.76
N ARG A 22 -7.58 -37.03 -36.87
CA ARG A 22 -8.31 -36.32 -37.95
C ARG A 22 -9.67 -35.79 -37.49
N LEU A 23 -10.44 -36.58 -36.75
CA LEU A 23 -11.74 -36.14 -36.22
C LEU A 23 -11.58 -35.03 -35.19
N GLU A 24 -10.56 -35.09 -34.34
CA GLU A 24 -10.21 -34.05 -33.39
C GLU A 24 -9.79 -32.76 -34.10
N GLN A 25 -8.99 -32.86 -35.17
CA GLN A 25 -8.61 -31.73 -35.99
C GLN A 25 -9.82 -31.08 -36.69
N GLU A 26 -10.69 -31.87 -37.31
CA GLU A 26 -11.90 -31.35 -37.96
C GLU A 26 -12.84 -30.69 -36.94
N LYS A 27 -12.98 -31.27 -35.74
CA LYS A 27 -13.73 -30.66 -34.64
C LYS A 27 -13.11 -29.32 -34.22
N ARG A 28 -11.79 -29.25 -34.12
CA ARG A 28 -11.05 -28.03 -33.77
C ARG A 28 -11.23 -26.93 -34.82
N GLU A 29 -11.04 -27.25 -36.09
CA GLU A 29 -11.23 -26.31 -37.20
C GLU A 29 -12.66 -25.75 -37.25
N LYS A 30 -13.66 -26.60 -36.95
CA LYS A 30 -15.06 -26.17 -36.87
C LYS A 30 -15.31 -25.20 -35.72
N LEU A 31 -14.69 -25.42 -34.56
CA LEU A 31 -14.78 -24.51 -33.43
C LEU A 31 -14.07 -23.18 -33.72
N GLU A 32 -12.92 -23.21 -34.40
CA GLU A 32 -12.20 -22.00 -34.83
C GLU A 32 -13.01 -21.15 -35.82
N ALA A 33 -13.67 -21.79 -36.80
CA ALA A 33 -14.54 -21.07 -37.72
C ALA A 33 -15.72 -20.38 -37.00
N LYS A 34 -16.31 -21.03 -35.99
CA LYS A 34 -17.40 -20.44 -35.18
C LYS A 34 -16.93 -19.25 -34.34
N ASP A 35 -15.79 -19.37 -33.67
CA ASP A 35 -15.20 -18.26 -32.91
C ASP A 35 -14.91 -17.07 -33.82
N GLN A 36 -14.34 -17.31 -35.01
CA GLN A 36 -14.06 -16.24 -35.96
C GLN A 36 -15.31 -15.49 -36.43
N GLU A 37 -16.45 -16.17 -36.58
CA GLU A 37 -17.74 -15.56 -36.91
C GLU A 37 -18.29 -14.72 -35.74
N ARG A 38 -18.18 -15.21 -34.49
CA ARG A 38 -18.71 -14.55 -33.29
C ARG A 38 -17.83 -13.41 -32.76
N ARG A 39 -16.51 -13.48 -33.01
CA ARG A 39 -15.50 -12.61 -32.39
C ARG A 39 -15.83 -11.12 -32.50
N GLY A 40 -16.28 -10.67 -33.67
CA GLY A 40 -16.64 -9.26 -33.87
C GLY A 40 -17.79 -8.81 -32.96
N SER A 41 -18.86 -9.60 -32.87
CA SER A 41 -20.00 -9.30 -31.99
C SER A 41 -19.63 -9.41 -30.51
N GLU A 42 -18.87 -10.44 -30.12
CA GLU A 42 -18.47 -10.64 -28.72
C GLU A 42 -17.58 -9.49 -28.21
N LEU A 43 -16.62 -9.05 -29.02
CA LEU A 43 -15.76 -7.91 -28.67
C LEU A 43 -16.55 -6.61 -28.59
N THR A 44 -17.56 -6.43 -29.45
CA THR A 44 -18.43 -5.24 -29.40
C THR A 44 -19.28 -5.22 -28.13
N GLU A 45 -19.86 -6.36 -27.73
CA GLU A 45 -20.63 -6.46 -26.49
C GLU A 45 -19.75 -6.25 -25.25
N LEU A 46 -18.54 -6.84 -25.23
CA LEU A 46 -17.60 -6.62 -24.14
C LEU A 46 -17.20 -5.14 -24.04
N HIS A 47 -16.97 -4.47 -25.17
CA HIS A 47 -16.58 -3.06 -25.18
C HIS A 47 -17.61 -2.14 -24.51
N VAL A 48 -18.91 -2.43 -24.69
CA VAL A 48 -20.00 -1.69 -24.01
C VAL A 48 -19.91 -1.86 -22.49
N LEU A 49 -19.57 -3.06 -22.01
CA LEU A 49 -19.36 -3.28 -20.57
C LEU A 49 -18.10 -2.57 -20.07
N GLU A 50 -17.04 -2.54 -20.88
CA GLU A 50 -15.79 -1.86 -20.55
C GLU A 50 -15.93 -0.33 -20.46
N GLU A 51 -16.97 0.28 -21.04
CA GLU A 51 -17.31 1.71 -20.81
C GLU A 51 -17.52 2.03 -19.32
N SER A 52 -17.82 1.03 -18.48
CA SER A 52 -17.88 1.18 -17.02
C SER A 52 -16.54 1.67 -16.45
N PHE A 53 -15.40 1.15 -16.91
CA PHE A 53 -14.08 1.59 -16.44
C PHE A 53 -13.79 3.04 -16.81
N LEU A 54 -14.17 3.47 -18.03
CA LEU A 54 -14.06 4.87 -18.44
C LEU A 54 -14.91 5.79 -17.57
N SER A 55 -16.13 5.36 -17.25
CA SER A 55 -17.04 6.10 -16.38
C SER A 55 -16.48 6.23 -14.96
N ALA A 56 -15.82 5.18 -14.45
CA ALA A 56 -15.16 5.22 -13.15
C ALA A 56 -13.94 6.16 -13.13
N VAL A 57 -13.13 6.18 -14.20
CA VAL A 57 -12.01 7.14 -14.35
C VAL A 57 -12.51 8.58 -14.34
N GLN A 58 -13.54 8.89 -15.15
CA GLN A 58 -14.14 10.24 -15.17
C GLN A 58 -14.67 10.65 -13.79
N TRP A 59 -15.34 9.73 -13.10
CA TRP A 59 -15.82 9.98 -11.75
C TRP A 59 -14.68 10.28 -10.76
N LYS A 60 -13.55 9.57 -10.86
CA LYS A 60 -12.37 9.83 -10.01
C LYS A 60 -11.76 11.21 -10.28
N GLU A 61 -11.68 11.63 -11.55
CA GLU A 61 -11.22 12.97 -11.90
C GLU A 61 -12.12 14.06 -11.28
N GLU A 62 -13.44 13.90 -11.40
CA GLU A 62 -14.42 14.80 -10.79
C GLU A 62 -14.34 14.80 -9.27
N TYR A 63 -14.17 13.62 -8.66
CA TYR A 63 -14.02 13.47 -7.21
C TYR A 63 -12.76 14.17 -6.69
N ARG A 64 -11.61 14.03 -7.37
CA ARG A 64 -10.37 14.73 -7.02
C ARG A 64 -10.52 16.24 -7.16
N ALA A 65 -11.18 16.70 -8.24
CA ALA A 65 -11.47 18.12 -8.43
C ALA A 65 -12.37 18.67 -7.31
N TYR A 66 -13.37 17.90 -6.89
CA TYR A 66 -14.24 18.24 -5.77
C TYR A 66 -13.47 18.25 -4.43
N ALA A 67 -12.63 17.26 -4.15
CA ALA A 67 -11.82 17.20 -2.93
C ALA A 67 -10.87 18.41 -2.82
N LYS A 68 -10.28 18.84 -3.94
CA LYS A 68 -9.49 20.06 -4.03
C LYS A 68 -10.33 21.31 -3.71
N TRP A 69 -11.56 21.37 -4.20
CA TRP A 69 -12.47 22.46 -3.91
C TRP A 69 -12.90 22.49 -2.42
N GLU A 70 -13.18 21.34 -1.82
CA GLU A 70 -13.50 21.22 -0.39
C GLU A 70 -12.34 21.71 0.48
N HIS A 71 -11.09 21.34 0.14
CA HIS A 71 -9.92 21.85 0.85
C HIS A 71 -9.80 23.37 0.77
N TYR A 72 -10.02 23.95 -0.43
CA TYR A 72 -10.05 25.40 -0.63
C TYR A 72 -11.10 26.11 0.23
N ILE A 73 -12.26 25.49 0.47
CA ILE A 73 -13.33 26.06 1.30
C ILE A 73 -13.05 25.88 2.80
N GLY A 74 -12.40 24.78 3.20
CA GLY A 74 -12.14 24.42 4.60
C GLY A 74 -11.34 25.47 5.37
N CYS A 75 -10.43 26.20 4.71
CA CYS A 75 -9.61 27.28 5.30
C CYS A 75 -8.98 26.89 6.66
N ASP A 76 -8.51 25.66 6.80
CA ASP A 76 -7.91 25.14 8.05
C ASP A 76 -6.48 25.67 8.31
N GLY A 77 -5.93 26.42 7.36
CA GLY A 77 -4.58 26.99 7.41
C GLY A 77 -3.47 25.98 7.17
N SER A 78 -3.81 24.73 6.81
CA SER A 78 -2.84 23.75 6.32
C SER A 78 -2.53 24.00 4.83
N PRO A 79 -1.28 23.80 4.40
CA PRO A 79 -0.91 24.03 2.99
C PRO A 79 -1.51 22.94 2.10
N ASP A 80 -1.97 23.33 0.90
CA ASP A 80 -2.42 22.39 -0.12
C ASP A 80 -1.20 21.60 -0.68
N PRO A 81 -1.17 20.26 -0.57
CA PRO A 81 -0.11 19.44 -1.15
C PRO A 81 0.08 19.66 -2.66
N ALA A 82 -0.98 20.04 -3.38
CA ALA A 82 -0.95 20.29 -4.82
C ALA A 82 -0.42 21.70 -5.18
N VAL A 83 -0.18 22.57 -4.20
CA VAL A 83 0.29 23.95 -4.40
C VAL A 83 1.67 24.16 -3.76
N PRO A 84 2.75 24.05 -4.53
CA PRO A 84 4.12 24.13 -4.00
C PRO A 84 4.46 25.44 -3.29
N GLN A 85 3.80 26.54 -3.70
CA GLN A 85 4.00 27.85 -3.07
C GLN A 85 3.51 27.87 -1.63
N GLU A 86 2.42 27.16 -1.33
CA GLU A 86 1.87 27.08 0.02
C GLU A 86 2.78 26.27 0.93
N ILE A 87 3.28 25.12 0.46
CA ILE A 87 4.27 24.31 1.19
C ILE A 87 5.53 25.14 1.48
N ASN A 88 6.08 25.82 0.47
CA ASN A 88 7.27 26.66 0.64
C ASN A 88 7.04 27.82 1.63
N THR A 89 5.86 28.44 1.58
CA THR A 89 5.50 29.51 2.50
C THR A 89 5.38 28.96 3.92
N PHE A 90 4.69 27.83 4.10
CA PHE A 90 4.56 27.13 5.38
C PHE A 90 5.94 26.77 5.96
N MET A 91 6.82 26.16 5.16
CA MET A 91 8.19 25.81 5.57
C MET A 91 8.99 27.04 5.98
N SER A 92 8.90 28.13 5.21
CA SER A 92 9.62 29.38 5.52
C SER A 92 9.15 29.99 6.83
N LEU A 93 7.83 30.07 7.03
CA LEU A 93 7.23 30.57 8.27
C LEU A 93 7.62 29.72 9.47
N TRP A 94 7.69 28.39 9.33
CA TRP A 94 8.10 27.53 10.43
C TRP A 94 9.59 27.62 10.73
N ARG A 95 10.46 27.79 9.71
CA ARG A 95 11.89 28.06 9.92
C ARG A 95 12.11 29.32 10.75
N GLU A 96 11.36 30.39 10.48
CA GLU A 96 11.43 31.66 11.21
C GLU A 96 10.81 31.63 12.62
N ASP A 97 9.99 30.62 12.92
CA ASP A 97 9.36 30.46 14.22
C ASP A 97 10.40 30.13 15.30
N GLN A 98 10.49 31.01 16.29
CA GLN A 98 11.42 30.90 17.43
C GLN A 98 10.85 30.10 18.60
N ASN A 99 9.62 29.60 18.50
CA ASN A 99 9.06 28.76 19.54
C ASN A 99 9.67 27.35 19.49
N GLU A 100 10.70 27.16 20.32
CA GLU A 100 11.43 25.90 20.50
C GLU A 100 10.87 25.05 21.66
N ASP A 101 9.60 25.20 22.03
CA ASP A 101 8.96 24.30 22.99
C ASP A 101 8.69 22.94 22.33
N ILE A 102 9.06 21.85 23.01
CA ILE A 102 8.93 20.49 22.48
C ILE A 102 7.47 20.10 22.25
N GLU A 103 6.54 20.51 23.12
CA GLU A 103 5.11 20.20 22.97
C GLU A 103 4.54 20.90 21.72
N PHE A 104 4.95 22.15 21.50
CA PHE A 104 4.57 22.92 20.32
C PHE A 104 5.16 22.34 19.03
N VAL A 105 6.43 21.93 19.07
CA VAL A 105 7.10 21.31 17.92
C VAL A 105 6.46 19.97 17.57
N ILE A 106 6.04 19.17 18.55
CA ILE A 106 5.28 17.93 18.31
C ILE A 106 3.92 18.23 17.65
N GLU A 107 3.15 19.19 18.17
CA GLU A 107 1.84 19.55 17.60
C GLU A 107 1.95 20.02 16.14
N LYS A 108 2.94 20.88 15.84
CA LYS A 108 3.22 21.29 14.46
C LYS A 108 3.79 20.15 13.62
N GLY A 109 4.63 19.30 14.20
CA GLY A 109 5.18 18.11 13.55
C GLY A 109 4.09 17.17 13.06
N ASN A 110 3.04 16.97 13.84
CA ASN A 110 1.88 16.18 13.44
C ASN A 110 1.17 16.73 12.19
N LYS A 111 1.13 18.06 12.03
CA LYS A 111 0.57 18.69 10.82
C LYS A 111 1.48 18.46 9.61
N VAL A 112 2.79 18.46 9.81
CA VAL A 112 3.78 18.15 8.75
C VAL A 112 3.73 16.69 8.33
N LEU A 113 3.62 15.76 9.29
CA LEU A 113 3.48 14.33 8.98
C LEU A 113 2.20 14.05 8.20
N ASN A 114 1.08 14.67 8.58
CA ASN A 114 -0.18 14.58 7.81
C ASN A 114 -0.02 15.13 6.38
N LEU A 115 0.73 16.22 6.21
CA LEU A 115 1.04 16.77 4.88
C LEU A 115 1.88 15.81 4.03
N ILE A 116 2.86 15.14 4.63
CA ILE A 116 3.66 14.08 3.98
C ILE A 116 2.75 12.92 3.56
N ASP A 117 1.89 12.42 4.46
CA ASP A 117 0.93 11.35 4.14
C ASP A 117 0.02 11.71 2.96
N LYS A 118 -0.42 12.98 2.87
CA LYS A 118 -1.22 13.46 1.72
C LYS A 118 -0.41 13.50 0.42
N LEU A 119 0.87 13.89 0.46
CA LEU A 119 1.75 13.88 -0.71
C LEU A 119 1.99 12.45 -1.20
N ASP A 120 2.28 11.52 -0.28
CA ASP A 120 2.44 10.10 -0.59
C ASP A 120 1.15 9.50 -1.17
N PHE A 121 0.00 9.85 -0.59
CA PHE A 121 -1.29 9.42 -1.13
C PHE A 121 -1.51 9.93 -2.56
N LEU A 122 -1.17 11.19 -2.87
CA LEU A 122 -1.27 11.73 -4.23
C LEU A 122 -0.36 11.01 -5.22
N LEU A 123 0.86 10.63 -4.79
CA LEU A 123 1.79 9.86 -5.59
C LEU A 123 1.27 8.45 -5.91
N LEU A 124 0.50 7.85 -4.99
CA LEU A 124 -0.02 6.49 -5.13
C LEU A 124 -1.41 6.40 -5.77
N ASP A 125 -2.29 7.38 -5.53
CA ASP A 125 -3.66 7.37 -6.06
C ASP A 125 -3.77 7.96 -7.47
N THR A 126 -2.88 8.89 -7.84
CA THR A 126 -2.93 9.55 -9.14
C THR A 126 -2.29 8.66 -10.21
N PRO A 127 -3.03 8.31 -11.29
CA PRO A 127 -2.47 7.57 -12.42
C PRO A 127 -1.26 8.29 -13.04
N LEU A 128 -0.22 7.54 -13.44
CA LEU A 128 1.02 8.11 -14.00
C LEU A 128 0.79 8.95 -15.26
N ASN A 129 -0.22 8.62 -16.08
CA ASN A 129 -0.61 9.41 -17.25
C ASN A 129 -1.21 10.78 -16.88
N GLU A 130 -1.79 10.91 -15.70
CA GLU A 130 -2.38 12.15 -15.17
C GLU A 130 -1.40 12.93 -14.29
N LEU A 131 -0.28 12.32 -13.90
CA LEU A 131 0.74 12.89 -13.02
C LEU A 131 2.05 13.13 -13.79
N PRO A 132 2.30 14.36 -14.31
CA PRO A 132 3.54 14.68 -15.00
C PRO A 132 4.77 14.35 -14.14
N GLU A 133 5.84 13.80 -14.73
CA GLU A 133 7.10 13.48 -14.03
C GLU A 133 7.63 14.65 -13.19
N LYS A 134 7.46 15.88 -13.68
CA LYS A 134 7.84 17.09 -12.94
C LYS A 134 7.12 17.22 -11.59
N ASN A 135 5.84 16.85 -11.53
CA ASN A 135 5.07 16.89 -10.29
C ASN A 135 5.50 15.77 -9.34
N VAL A 136 5.81 14.57 -9.87
CA VAL A 136 6.35 13.45 -9.08
C VAL A 136 7.62 13.88 -8.36
N ILE A 137 8.60 14.39 -9.11
CA ILE A 137 9.89 14.87 -8.58
C ILE A 137 9.63 15.97 -7.53
N GLN A 138 8.74 16.90 -7.84
CA GLN A 138 8.41 18.00 -6.92
C GLN A 138 7.79 17.52 -5.60
N TYR A 139 6.88 16.55 -5.62
CA TYR A 139 6.29 16.00 -4.41
C TYR A 139 7.33 15.26 -3.58
N GLN A 140 8.18 14.45 -4.21
CA GLN A 140 9.29 13.76 -3.55
C GLN A 140 10.28 14.74 -2.90
N GLU A 141 10.67 15.81 -3.62
CA GLU A 141 11.53 16.87 -3.07
C GLU A 141 10.86 17.57 -1.87
N SER A 142 9.56 17.86 -1.98
CA SER A 142 8.80 18.49 -0.89
C SER A 142 8.73 17.60 0.36
N ILE A 143 8.55 16.29 0.20
CA ILE A 143 8.57 15.32 1.30
C ILE A 143 9.93 15.35 2.01
N LEU A 144 11.04 15.29 1.25
CA LEU A 144 12.39 15.33 1.82
C LEU A 144 12.67 16.64 2.55
N ASP A 145 12.26 17.77 1.99
CA ASP A 145 12.44 19.08 2.62
C ASP A 145 11.63 19.21 3.92
N LEU A 146 10.41 18.68 3.95
CA LEU A 146 9.55 18.63 5.14
C LEU A 146 10.14 17.73 6.22
N GLN A 147 10.62 16.54 5.88
CA GLN A 147 11.31 15.62 6.80
C GLN A 147 12.57 16.26 7.37
N SER A 148 13.39 16.90 6.52
CA SER A 148 14.60 17.60 6.96
C SER A 148 14.27 18.76 7.91
N LEU A 149 13.22 19.54 7.63
CA LEU A 149 12.79 20.62 8.49
C LEU A 149 12.25 20.11 9.83
N LEU A 150 11.47 19.02 9.81
CA LEU A 150 10.95 18.36 11.00
C LEU A 150 12.10 17.91 11.92
N HIS A 151 13.09 17.20 11.37
CA HIS A 151 14.27 16.77 12.10
C HIS A 151 15.08 17.95 12.67
N GLN A 152 15.26 19.03 11.89
CA GLN A 152 15.91 20.25 12.38
C GLN A 152 15.17 20.86 13.57
N LYS A 153 13.83 20.97 13.50
CA LYS A 153 13.02 21.56 14.57
C LYS A 153 13.02 20.72 15.84
N TYR A 154 13.01 19.39 15.73
CA TYR A 154 13.23 18.52 16.89
C TYR A 154 14.61 18.73 17.52
N ASN A 155 15.66 18.90 16.72
CA ASN A 155 17.01 19.19 17.23
C ASN A 155 17.08 20.53 17.98
N GLU A 156 16.43 21.58 17.45
CA GLU A 156 16.32 22.89 18.10
C GLU A 156 15.59 22.79 19.45
N ALA A 157 14.38 22.21 19.45
CA ALA A 157 13.57 21.99 20.65
C ALA A 157 14.34 21.20 21.72
N THR A 158 15.08 20.20 21.30
CA THR A 158 15.84 19.41 22.25
C THR A 158 17.05 20.15 22.81
N GLY A 159 17.73 20.94 21.99
CA GLY A 159 18.78 21.84 22.47
C GLY A 159 18.24 22.80 23.54
N ASN A 160 17.05 23.35 23.34
CA ASN A 160 16.36 24.21 24.32
C ASN A 160 16.02 23.46 25.62
N LEU A 161 15.50 22.22 25.51
CA LEU A 161 15.17 21.38 26.66
C LEU A 161 16.42 21.04 27.48
N LEU A 162 17.51 20.65 26.83
CA LEU A 162 18.78 20.32 27.50
C LEU A 162 19.45 21.51 28.19
N LYS A 163 19.25 22.75 27.73
CA LYS A 163 19.71 23.96 28.45
C LYS A 163 19.09 24.08 29.85
N LYS A 164 17.91 23.47 30.05
CA LYS A 164 17.17 23.46 31.32
C LYS A 164 17.26 22.11 32.05
N ALA A 165 18.11 21.17 31.64
CA ALA A 165 18.12 19.80 32.17
C ALA A 165 18.18 19.70 33.71
N ASN A 166 18.90 20.61 34.39
CA ASN A 166 18.95 20.66 35.86
C ASN A 166 17.58 20.84 36.54
N THR A 167 16.59 21.44 35.89
CA THR A 167 15.24 21.61 36.48
C THR A 167 14.44 20.32 36.47
N TYR A 168 14.82 19.37 35.62
CA TYR A 168 14.18 18.06 35.44
C TYR A 168 15.00 16.93 36.08
N ALA A 169 15.95 17.27 36.96
CA ALA A 169 16.74 16.27 37.66
C ALA A 169 15.87 15.51 38.68
N ASP A 170 15.82 14.20 38.55
CA ASP A 170 15.16 13.30 39.50
C ASP A 170 15.80 13.41 40.90
N SER A 171 15.00 13.42 41.96
CA SER A 171 15.49 13.63 43.32
C SER A 171 16.41 12.50 43.81
N ASP A 172 16.17 11.28 43.33
CA ASP A 172 16.81 10.08 43.84
C ASP A 172 18.13 9.81 43.10
N SER A 173 18.08 9.69 41.77
CA SER A 173 19.24 9.49 40.92
C SER A 173 20.04 10.78 40.74
N GLY A 174 19.39 11.94 40.68
CA GLY A 174 19.97 13.21 40.26
C GLY A 174 20.32 13.30 38.78
N ASN A 175 19.79 12.40 37.96
CA ASN A 175 19.88 12.44 36.51
C ASN A 175 18.56 12.98 35.93
N MET A 176 18.57 13.40 34.68
CA MET A 176 17.36 13.70 33.95
C MET A 176 16.94 12.47 33.15
N ALA A 177 15.66 12.12 33.20
CA ALA A 177 15.02 11.17 32.31
C ALA A 177 13.64 11.73 31.96
N MET A 178 13.32 11.77 30.67
CA MET A 178 12.04 12.30 30.18
C MET A 178 11.56 11.45 29.02
N VAL A 179 10.26 11.17 29.02
CA VAL A 179 9.54 10.53 27.92
C VAL A 179 8.37 11.43 27.55
N ILE A 180 8.24 11.76 26.28
CA ILE A 180 7.09 12.46 25.73
C ILE A 180 6.54 11.57 24.64
N LYS A 181 5.34 11.04 24.86
CA LYS A 181 4.67 10.15 23.93
C LYS A 181 3.52 10.89 23.27
N ASP A 182 3.55 10.94 21.96
CA ASP A 182 2.48 11.42 21.10
C ASP A 182 2.06 10.30 20.13
N LYS A 183 0.95 10.50 19.43
CA LYS A 183 0.42 9.60 18.41
C LYS A 183 1.48 9.22 17.37
N ASN A 184 2.27 10.19 16.91
CA ASN A 184 3.20 9.97 15.80
C ASN A 184 4.67 9.82 16.21
N VAL A 185 5.02 10.27 17.42
CA VAL A 185 6.39 10.41 17.89
C VAL A 185 6.48 10.05 19.36
N THR A 186 7.46 9.20 19.70
CA THR A 186 7.90 9.01 21.08
C THR A 186 9.29 9.56 21.22
N PHE A 187 9.43 10.49 22.16
CA PHE A 187 10.62 11.26 22.38
C PHE A 187 11.19 10.94 23.76
N CYS A 188 12.36 10.30 23.77
CA CYS A 188 13.06 9.95 25.01
C CYS A 188 14.32 10.79 25.15
N ILE A 189 14.62 11.27 26.35
CA ILE A 189 15.90 11.92 26.68
C ILE A 189 16.37 11.43 28.03
N TRP A 190 17.65 11.10 28.11
CA TRP A 190 18.35 10.90 29.36
C TRP A 190 19.59 11.79 29.47
N ALA A 191 19.94 12.23 30.68
CA ALA A 191 21.19 12.95 30.94
C ALA A 191 21.79 12.63 32.32
N ASN A 192 23.04 12.18 32.36
CA ASN A 192 23.81 11.93 33.59
C ASN A 192 24.40 13.23 34.16
N LEU A 193 23.59 13.99 34.91
CA LEU A 193 23.99 15.31 35.44
C LEU A 193 25.06 15.20 36.55
N LYS A 194 25.04 14.11 37.33
CA LYS A 194 25.99 13.89 38.45
C LYS A 194 27.30 13.23 38.03
N LYS A 195 27.44 12.82 36.77
CA LYS A 195 28.63 12.13 36.22
C LYS A 195 29.02 10.88 37.01
N ASN A 196 28.02 10.15 37.50
CA ASN A 196 28.26 8.96 38.29
C ASN A 196 28.41 7.75 37.35
N PRO A 197 29.59 7.08 37.33
CA PRO A 197 29.87 5.99 36.39
C PRO A 197 29.14 4.69 36.74
N ARG A 198 28.36 4.66 37.83
CA ARG A 198 27.48 3.53 38.15
C ARG A 198 26.22 3.49 37.29
N PHE A 199 25.80 4.62 36.71
CA PHE A 199 24.64 4.68 35.83
C PHE A 199 25.08 4.41 34.40
N LYS A 200 25.12 3.11 34.05
CA LYS A 200 25.47 2.62 32.71
C LYS A 200 24.26 2.25 31.88
N ASN A 201 23.16 1.91 32.53
CA ASN A 201 21.92 1.57 31.88
C ASN A 201 20.77 2.41 32.42
N HIS A 202 19.74 2.54 31.59
CA HIS A 202 18.47 3.13 31.96
C HIS A 202 17.38 2.49 31.10
N THR A 203 16.20 2.34 31.70
CA THR A 203 14.98 1.92 31.01
C THR A 203 13.94 3.01 31.20
N PHE A 204 13.42 3.51 30.09
CA PHE A 204 12.32 4.45 30.05
C PHE A 204 11.01 3.69 30.23
N CYS A 205 10.56 3.51 31.47
CA CYS A 205 9.39 2.67 31.80
C CYS A 205 8.09 3.05 31.05
N GLU A 206 7.95 4.29 30.59
CA GLU A 206 6.75 4.74 29.86
C GLU A 206 6.78 4.37 28.36
N ALA A 207 7.96 4.07 27.82
CA ALA A 207 8.17 3.70 26.43
C ALA A 207 8.73 2.27 26.25
N ASP A 208 9.09 1.61 27.35
CA ASP A 208 9.78 0.31 27.39
C ASP A 208 11.05 0.24 26.53
N TYR A 209 11.71 1.40 26.39
CA TYR A 209 13.01 1.53 25.73
C TYR A 209 14.14 1.51 26.74
N GLY A 210 15.27 0.95 26.34
CA GLY A 210 16.41 0.78 27.22
C GLY A 210 17.74 0.95 26.50
N PHE A 211 18.75 1.30 27.28
CA PHE A 211 20.13 1.31 26.82
C PHE A 211 21.07 0.71 27.86
N ASP A 212 22.20 0.18 27.38
CA ASP A 212 23.37 -0.18 28.18
C ASP A 212 24.63 0.43 27.57
N LEU A 213 25.35 1.21 28.38
CA LEU A 213 26.51 1.98 27.97
C LEU A 213 27.80 1.37 28.52
N PRO A 214 28.86 1.35 27.70
CA PRO A 214 30.19 1.06 28.16
C PRO A 214 30.67 1.92 29.34
N LYS A 215 31.55 1.35 30.16
CA LYS A 215 32.10 2.05 31.34
C LYS A 215 32.80 3.37 30.97
N SER A 216 33.55 3.38 29.87
CA SER A 216 34.26 4.55 29.35
C SER A 216 33.31 5.70 29.01
N LEU A 217 32.15 5.39 28.42
CA LEU A 217 31.11 6.35 28.09
C LEU A 217 30.37 6.88 29.34
N ALA A 218 30.13 6.01 30.34
CA ALA A 218 29.50 6.40 31.59
C ALA A 218 30.35 7.34 32.47
N GLU A 219 31.69 7.29 32.35
CA GLU A 219 32.63 8.15 33.07
C GLU A 219 32.79 9.56 32.45
N LEU A 220 32.56 9.70 31.14
CA LEU A 220 32.73 10.96 30.40
C LEU A 220 31.54 11.91 30.51
N SER A 221 30.37 11.41 30.92
CA SER A 221 29.11 12.15 31.12
C SER A 221 28.76 13.06 29.95
N LYS A 222 28.14 12.51 28.91
CA LYS A 222 27.39 13.24 27.87
C LYS A 222 26.77 12.24 26.90
N ILE A 223 25.65 11.64 27.30
CA ILE A 223 24.83 10.81 26.41
C ILE A 223 23.43 11.39 26.52
N ARG A 224 22.96 11.89 25.38
CA ARG A 224 21.55 11.91 25.05
C ARG A 224 21.33 10.54 24.37
N SER A 225 20.20 9.92 24.59
CA SER A 225 19.61 9.11 23.54
C SER A 225 18.44 9.97 23.14
N ASP A 226 18.41 10.45 21.90
CA ASP A 226 17.11 10.68 21.30
C ASP A 226 16.52 9.32 21.02
N LEU A 227 15.21 9.28 21.12
CA LEU A 227 14.46 8.53 20.16
C LEU A 227 13.62 9.57 19.45
N VAL A 228 13.81 9.73 18.15
CA VAL A 228 12.71 10.18 17.30
C VAL A 228 12.17 8.89 16.74
N LEU A 229 11.04 8.43 17.27
CA LEU A 229 10.16 7.53 16.53
C LEU A 229 9.45 8.38 15.49
N GLU A 230 9.59 8.04 14.23
CA GLU A 230 8.64 8.48 13.20
C GLU A 230 7.67 7.33 12.98
N VAL A 231 6.55 7.29 13.72
CA VAL A 231 5.42 6.40 13.42
C VAL A 231 4.09 7.08 13.62
N THR A 232 3.45 7.47 12.53
CA THR A 232 2.07 7.94 12.45
C THR A 232 1.00 6.84 12.52
N GLU A 233 -0.02 6.93 13.41
CA GLU A 233 -1.47 7.06 13.08
C GLU A 233 -2.49 6.90 14.25
N GLU A 234 -3.79 7.22 14.00
CA GLU A 234 -4.80 7.94 14.82
C GLU A 234 -5.75 7.15 15.74
N GLU A 235 -6.03 7.76 16.91
CA GLU A 235 -7.32 7.66 17.62
C GLU A 235 -8.31 8.74 17.15
N LYS A 236 -9.57 8.32 16.96
CA LYS A 236 -10.74 9.20 16.96
C LYS A 236 -11.48 8.99 18.29
N GLU A 237 -11.31 9.89 19.24
CA GLU A 237 -12.33 10.13 20.26
C GLU A 237 -13.27 11.23 19.76
N LYS A 238 -14.52 10.87 19.47
CA LYS A 238 -15.62 11.82 19.38
C LYS A 238 -16.37 11.74 20.69
N GLU A 239 -16.36 12.85 21.43
CA GLU A 239 -17.26 13.09 22.55
C GLU A 239 -18.73 12.94 22.11
N GLU A 240 -19.49 12.32 22.99
CA GLU A 240 -20.92 12.07 22.91
C GLU A 240 -21.72 13.37 22.83
N GLY A 241 -22.55 13.49 21.79
CA GLY A 241 -23.65 14.46 21.70
C GLY A 241 -24.95 13.70 21.49
N GLU A 242 -25.79 13.69 22.52
CA GLU A 242 -27.06 13.00 22.70
C GLU A 242 -27.91 12.69 21.45
N GLN A 243 -28.26 11.41 21.32
CA GLN A 243 -29.41 10.94 20.54
C GLN A 243 -30.72 11.47 21.12
N LYS A 244 -31.56 12.07 20.26
CA LYS A 244 -33.01 11.94 20.36
C LYS A 244 -33.58 11.39 19.06
N SER A 245 -34.06 10.16 19.17
CA SER A 245 -34.94 9.45 18.26
C SER A 245 -36.25 10.20 18.02
N GLU A 246 -36.74 10.23 16.78
CA GLU A 246 -37.90 9.43 16.33
C GLU A 246 -38.56 9.99 15.05
N LYS A 247 -38.81 9.05 14.14
CA LYS A 247 -39.99 8.88 13.25
C LYS A 247 -40.09 9.63 11.92
N GLU A 248 -40.07 8.80 10.88
CA GLU A 248 -40.74 8.99 9.59
C GLU A 248 -42.23 9.33 9.76
N SER A 249 -42.74 10.21 8.89
CA SER A 249 -44.08 10.06 8.31
C SER A 249 -44.20 10.86 7.01
N ASP A 250 -44.82 10.19 6.03
CA ASP A 250 -45.29 10.66 4.74
C ASP A 250 -45.98 12.04 4.72
N LEU A 251 -45.84 12.77 3.61
CA LEU A 251 -46.93 13.08 2.66
C LEU A 251 -46.58 14.26 1.74
N ALA A 252 -46.93 14.08 0.46
CA ALA A 252 -46.97 15.10 -0.59
C ALA A 252 -47.97 16.23 -0.28
N ASN A 253 -47.65 17.46 -0.70
CA ASN A 253 -48.47 18.23 -1.65
C ASN A 253 -47.82 19.59 -2.02
N GLU A 254 -48.06 19.93 -3.28
CA GLU A 254 -47.97 21.21 -4.00
C GLU A 254 -48.35 22.42 -3.09
N ASP A 255 -47.86 23.65 -3.21
CA ASP A 255 -47.87 24.51 -4.40
C ASP A 255 -47.39 25.93 -4.01
N GLU A 256 -46.88 26.64 -5.03
CA GLU A 256 -46.93 28.09 -5.28
C GLU A 256 -46.18 29.18 -4.46
N ASN A 257 -45.39 29.94 -5.25
CA ASN A 257 -45.28 31.41 -5.33
C ASN A 257 -44.52 32.21 -4.23
N TYR A 258 -43.32 32.69 -4.57
CA TYR A 258 -43.00 34.13 -4.82
C TYR A 258 -41.48 34.36 -5.01
N THR A 259 -41.10 35.03 -6.10
CA THR A 259 -39.79 35.72 -6.27
C THR A 259 -40.06 37.23 -6.47
N PRO A 260 -39.05 38.11 -6.72
CA PRO A 260 -38.09 38.67 -5.76
C PRO A 260 -38.01 40.23 -5.85
N GLY A 261 -37.24 40.90 -4.98
CA GLY A 261 -36.81 42.29 -5.15
C GLY A 261 -35.93 42.76 -3.98
N ARG A 262 -34.88 43.58 -4.14
CA ARG A 262 -34.59 44.58 -5.17
C ARG A 262 -33.12 45.09 -5.06
N LYS A 263 -32.37 44.96 -6.16
CA LYS A 263 -31.36 45.86 -6.80
C LYS A 263 -30.47 46.83 -6.00
N SER A 264 -29.18 46.84 -6.35
CA SER A 264 -28.43 47.94 -7.04
C SER A 264 -26.96 47.51 -7.28
N GLY A 265 -26.22 47.80 -8.36
CA GLY A 265 -26.45 48.49 -9.63
C GLY A 265 -25.11 48.66 -10.41
N ILE A 266 -25.21 48.89 -11.74
CA ILE A 266 -24.26 49.60 -12.65
C ILE A 266 -23.11 48.74 -13.26
N SER A 267 -23.28 48.13 -14.45
CA SER A 267 -23.05 48.59 -15.87
C SER A 267 -21.58 48.61 -16.31
N PHE A 268 -21.16 47.94 -17.40
CA PHE A 268 -21.29 48.41 -18.80
C PHE A 268 -21.10 47.27 -19.84
N LYS A 269 -21.66 47.49 -21.04
CA LYS A 269 -21.78 46.63 -22.23
C LYS A 269 -20.61 46.75 -23.22
N GLU A 270 -20.47 45.76 -24.10
CA GLU A 270 -20.40 45.87 -25.59
C GLU A 270 -20.83 44.49 -26.16
N ASP A 271 -22.04 44.33 -26.73
CA ASP A 271 -22.47 44.51 -28.14
C ASP A 271 -21.63 43.68 -29.16
N SER A 272 -22.13 42.94 -30.15
CA SER A 272 -23.43 42.37 -30.56
C SER A 272 -23.18 41.66 -31.92
N LYS A 273 -23.80 40.51 -32.20
CA LYS A 273 -24.62 40.21 -33.39
C LYS A 273 -24.80 38.70 -33.66
N SER A 274 -26.06 38.37 -33.85
CA SER A 274 -26.63 37.16 -34.45
C SER A 274 -26.17 36.94 -35.88
N ASP A 275 -26.14 35.69 -36.31
CA ASP A 275 -26.94 35.23 -37.45
C ASP A 275 -27.25 33.74 -37.27
N ALA A 276 -28.52 33.40 -37.50
CA ALA A 276 -29.00 32.03 -37.59
C ALA A 276 -28.86 31.57 -39.04
N ASP A 277 -28.33 30.38 -39.26
CA ASP A 277 -28.62 29.59 -40.46
C ASP A 277 -28.69 28.12 -40.05
N GLU A 278 -29.88 27.55 -40.19
CA GLU A 278 -30.12 26.11 -40.18
C GLU A 278 -29.49 25.50 -41.43
N ASN A 279 -28.66 24.47 -41.26
CA ASN A 279 -28.42 23.47 -42.28
C ASN A 279 -28.24 22.11 -41.60
N GLU A 280 -29.23 21.24 -41.79
CA GLU A 280 -29.11 19.80 -41.58
C GLU A 280 -28.07 19.23 -42.56
N MET A 281 -27.05 18.50 -42.07
CA MET A 281 -26.65 17.22 -42.66
C MET A 281 -25.51 16.52 -41.89
N MET A 282 -25.72 15.22 -41.69
CA MET A 282 -24.73 14.14 -41.55
C MET A 282 -24.04 13.95 -40.19
N GLY A 283 -24.30 12.78 -39.61
CA GLY A 283 -23.61 12.28 -38.43
C GLY A 283 -22.13 12.01 -38.68
N GLU A 284 -21.33 12.35 -37.68
CA GLU A 284 -19.96 11.90 -37.51
C GLU A 284 -19.90 10.83 -36.40
N GLU A 285 -18.98 9.90 -36.63
CA GLU A 285 -18.86 8.54 -36.13
C GLU A 285 -18.52 8.38 -34.62
N PRO A 286 -18.75 7.16 -34.06
CA PRO A 286 -18.31 6.76 -32.73
C PRO A 286 -16.79 6.48 -32.60
N ASP A 287 -16.01 6.63 -33.67
CA ASP A 287 -14.62 6.13 -33.77
C ASP A 287 -13.57 6.85 -32.91
N LYS A 288 -13.87 8.02 -32.31
CA LYS A 288 -12.92 8.70 -31.41
C LYS A 288 -12.88 8.15 -29.98
N LYS A 289 -13.90 7.39 -29.55
CA LYS A 289 -13.94 6.78 -28.21
C LYS A 289 -13.30 5.38 -28.18
N SER A 290 -13.26 4.69 -29.32
CA SER A 290 -12.67 3.36 -29.45
C SER A 290 -11.13 3.39 -29.36
N GLU A 291 -10.51 4.49 -29.81
CA GLU A 291 -9.05 4.70 -29.66
C GLU A 291 -8.66 4.94 -28.20
N SER A 292 -9.44 5.66 -27.40
CA SER A 292 -9.03 6.05 -26.04
C SER A 292 -8.95 4.88 -25.06
N PHE A 293 -9.86 3.89 -25.13
CA PHE A 293 -9.82 2.73 -24.23
C PHE A 293 -8.78 1.68 -24.63
N ASN A 294 -8.63 1.42 -25.93
CA ASN A 294 -7.50 0.62 -26.42
C ASN A 294 -6.19 1.30 -26.04
N THR A 295 -6.13 2.63 -26.05
CA THR A 295 -4.97 3.38 -25.55
C THR A 295 -4.79 3.23 -24.05
N VAL A 296 -5.83 3.26 -23.19
CA VAL A 296 -5.66 3.06 -21.73
C VAL A 296 -5.23 1.63 -21.39
N SER A 297 -5.84 0.61 -22.00
CA SER A 297 -5.42 -0.79 -21.80
C SER A 297 -4.05 -1.08 -22.43
N GLN A 298 -3.74 -0.50 -23.59
CA GLN A 298 -2.40 -0.60 -24.19
C GLN A 298 -1.38 0.20 -23.38
N VAL A 299 -1.70 1.36 -22.84
CA VAL A 299 -0.81 2.16 -21.98
C VAL A 299 -0.55 1.41 -20.68
N GLN A 300 -1.54 0.80 -20.03
CA GLN A 300 -1.30 -0.07 -18.87
C GLN A 300 -0.40 -1.27 -19.20
N VAL A 301 -0.60 -1.90 -20.36
CA VAL A 301 0.25 -3.00 -20.85
C VAL A 301 1.65 -2.50 -21.25
N SER A 302 1.77 -1.31 -21.84
CA SER A 302 3.01 -0.70 -22.31
C SER A 302 3.85 -0.14 -21.16
N THR A 303 3.24 0.53 -20.17
CA THR A 303 3.90 0.96 -18.93
C THR A 303 4.49 -0.22 -18.17
N LEU A 304 3.80 -1.36 -18.14
CA LEU A 304 4.33 -2.60 -17.55
C LEU A 304 5.36 -3.34 -18.43
N GLN A 305 5.48 -2.99 -19.71
CA GLN A 305 6.44 -3.58 -20.65
C GLN A 305 7.71 -2.73 -20.83
N GLU A 306 7.61 -1.40 -20.74
CA GLU A 306 8.69 -0.45 -21.06
C GLU A 306 9.80 -0.36 -19.99
N GLU A 307 9.60 -0.87 -18.77
CA GLU A 307 10.59 -0.80 -17.69
C GLU A 307 11.45 -2.08 -17.52
N THR A 308 11.41 -3.01 -18.48
CA THR A 308 12.23 -4.24 -18.43
C THR A 308 13.70 -4.04 -18.82
N ASN A 309 14.18 -2.81 -19.00
CA ASN A 309 15.54 -2.53 -19.48
C ASN A 309 16.36 -1.64 -18.52
N GLU A 310 16.44 -2.03 -17.26
CA GLU A 310 17.43 -1.49 -16.33
C GLU A 310 18.58 -2.47 -16.09
N LYS A 311 19.80 -1.93 -16.17
CA LYS A 311 21.03 -2.66 -15.87
C LYS A 311 20.97 -3.15 -14.44
N GLU A 312 21.29 -4.42 -14.24
CA GLU A 312 21.54 -5.03 -12.94
C GLU A 312 22.58 -4.19 -12.19
N GLU A 313 22.14 -3.41 -11.20
CA GLU A 313 23.03 -3.00 -10.12
C GLU A 313 23.14 -4.21 -9.20
N GLU A 314 24.12 -5.07 -9.47
CA GLU A 314 24.53 -6.10 -8.51
C GLU A 314 24.90 -5.40 -7.21
N ILE A 315 24.24 -5.76 -6.10
CA ILE A 315 24.62 -5.29 -4.78
C ILE A 315 25.99 -5.93 -4.47
N ILE A 316 27.06 -5.14 -4.61
CA ILE A 316 28.45 -5.63 -4.51
C ILE A 316 28.83 -5.94 -3.04
N ASP A 317 28.11 -5.36 -2.07
CA ASP A 317 28.37 -5.48 -0.63
C ASP A 317 27.19 -6.14 0.08
N GLU A 318 27.41 -7.32 0.65
CA GLU A 318 26.42 -8.14 1.37
C GLU A 318 25.77 -7.42 2.56
N ASN A 319 26.37 -6.33 3.05
CA ASN A 319 25.82 -5.55 4.16
C ASN A 319 24.84 -4.46 3.72
N ILE A 320 24.74 -4.15 2.42
CA ILE A 320 23.78 -3.15 1.92
C ILE A 320 22.40 -3.80 1.83
N VAL A 321 21.41 -3.13 2.41
CA VAL A 321 20.03 -3.62 2.38
C VAL A 321 19.37 -3.29 1.05
N ASP A 322 18.79 -4.30 0.42
CA ASP A 322 17.94 -4.13 -0.76
C ASP A 322 16.52 -3.70 -0.37
N LEU A 323 16.19 -2.43 -0.61
CA LEU A 323 14.84 -1.89 -0.35
C LEU A 323 13.76 -2.40 -1.33
N ARG A 324 14.15 -3.14 -2.37
CA ARG A 324 13.20 -3.88 -3.21
C ARG A 324 12.75 -5.18 -2.54
N GLN A 325 13.55 -5.70 -1.60
CA GLN A 325 13.23 -6.87 -0.79
C GLN A 325 12.68 -6.49 0.58
N PHE A 326 13.29 -5.51 1.25
CA PHE A 326 12.99 -5.16 2.64
C PHE A 326 12.30 -3.80 2.76
N THR A 327 11.38 -3.68 3.71
CA THR A 327 10.74 -2.40 4.06
C THR A 327 10.95 -2.07 5.54
N PRO A 328 11.20 -0.79 5.89
CA PRO A 328 11.16 -0.35 7.26
C PRO A 328 9.74 -0.43 7.81
N LEU A 329 9.60 -0.93 9.03
CA LEU A 329 8.37 -1.07 9.79
C LEU A 329 8.57 -0.51 11.19
N GLY A 330 7.48 -0.05 11.82
CA GLY A 330 7.54 0.49 13.19
C GLY A 330 8.39 1.75 13.34
N GLY A 331 8.69 2.42 12.23
CA GLY A 331 9.35 3.72 12.17
C GLY A 331 10.86 3.68 12.13
N VAL A 332 11.42 4.88 12.13
CA VAL A 332 12.85 5.12 12.22
C VAL A 332 13.19 5.53 13.64
N TYR A 333 14.33 5.07 14.16
CA TYR A 333 14.85 5.31 15.49
C TYR A 333 16.13 6.14 15.40
N HIS A 334 16.07 7.43 15.72
CA HIS A 334 17.26 8.28 15.76
C HIS A 334 17.95 8.18 17.13
N ILE A 335 19.12 7.52 17.19
CA ILE A 335 19.83 7.24 18.45
C ILE A 335 21.17 7.97 18.47
N ASP A 336 21.24 9.10 19.18
CA ASP A 336 22.40 9.99 19.17
C ASP A 336 22.91 10.32 20.58
N ALA A 337 24.21 10.12 20.84
CA ALA A 337 24.88 10.70 22.01
C ALA A 337 25.21 12.17 21.81
N LEU A 338 24.78 13.03 22.74
CA LEU A 338 24.99 14.47 22.62
C LEU A 338 25.71 15.12 23.80
N LYS A 339 26.33 16.26 23.50
CA LYS A 339 27.01 17.09 24.48
C LYS A 339 26.01 18.00 25.21
N LEU A 340 25.78 17.71 26.48
CA LEU A 340 25.07 18.56 27.43
C LEU A 340 25.59 20.01 27.39
N PRO A 341 24.72 20.99 27.10
CA PRO A 341 25.01 22.42 27.20
C PRO A 341 25.39 22.85 28.63
N PRO A 342 26.11 23.97 28.81
CA PRO A 342 26.45 24.46 30.14
C PRO A 342 25.21 24.71 30.98
N GLN A 343 25.12 24.03 32.13
CA GLN A 343 23.98 24.13 33.03
C GLN A 343 24.13 25.33 33.99
N ALA A 344 22.99 25.88 34.41
CA ALA A 344 22.94 26.94 35.40
C ALA A 344 23.52 26.49 36.75
N LYS A 345 24.43 27.32 37.30
CA LYS A 345 25.09 27.07 38.58
C LYS A 345 24.89 28.25 39.52
N GLN A 346 24.60 27.94 40.78
CA GLN A 346 24.52 28.95 41.83
C GLN A 346 25.91 29.23 42.38
N VAL A 347 26.43 30.44 42.13
CA VAL A 347 27.75 30.87 42.60
C VAL A 347 27.57 32.14 43.42
N LYS A 348 27.84 32.05 44.73
CA LYS A 348 27.75 33.18 45.69
C LYS A 348 26.41 33.94 45.63
N GLY A 349 25.29 33.22 45.49
CA GLY A 349 23.95 33.80 45.42
C GLY A 349 23.49 34.22 44.01
N TRP A 350 24.36 34.18 43.00
CA TRP A 350 24.01 34.44 41.59
C TRP A 350 23.78 33.14 40.83
N ILE A 351 22.86 33.15 39.86
CA ILE A 351 22.71 32.07 38.88
C ILE A 351 23.53 32.46 37.66
N MET A 352 24.59 31.69 37.37
CA MET A 352 25.48 31.91 36.23
C MET A 352 25.33 30.75 35.24
N VAL A 353 25.24 31.08 33.94
CA VAL A 353 25.20 30.14 32.81
C VAL A 353 26.22 30.63 31.78
N GLU A 354 27.02 29.71 31.25
CA GLU A 354 27.86 29.98 30.08
C GLU A 354 27.03 29.81 28.81
N LEU A 355 27.01 30.83 27.96
CA LEU A 355 26.33 30.79 26.68
C LEU A 355 27.35 30.39 25.61
N LEU A 356 27.08 29.28 24.91
CA LEU A 356 27.82 28.88 23.73
C LEU A 356 27.01 29.29 22.50
N ASP A 357 27.66 29.90 21.52
CA ASP A 357 27.04 30.26 20.22
C ASP A 357 26.81 29.04 19.30
N LYS A 358 27.15 27.84 19.79
CA LYS A 358 26.99 26.60 19.06
C LYS A 358 25.65 25.96 19.43
N GLY A 359 24.97 25.43 18.42
CA GLY A 359 23.75 24.66 18.59
C GLY A 359 23.98 23.34 19.30
N LEU A 360 23.06 22.42 19.10
CA LEU A 360 23.16 21.07 19.63
C LEU A 360 24.39 20.34 19.04
N GLU A 361 25.30 19.87 19.90
CA GLU A 361 26.49 19.14 19.47
C GLU A 361 26.38 17.64 19.76
N THR A 362 26.70 16.80 18.78
CA THR A 362 26.87 15.36 18.95
C THR A 362 28.17 15.04 19.66
N TYR A 363 28.18 13.92 20.37
CA TYR A 363 29.34 13.30 21.00
C TYR A 363 29.81 12.16 20.09
N PRO A 364 30.99 12.27 19.46
CA PRO A 364 31.46 11.22 18.56
C PRO A 364 31.81 9.95 19.34
N TYR A 365 31.32 8.82 18.85
CA TYR A 365 31.68 7.51 19.35
C TYR A 365 31.93 6.56 18.16
N PRO A 366 33.08 5.88 18.08
CA PRO A 366 34.26 6.02 18.92
C PRO A 366 34.87 7.44 18.95
N PRO A 367 35.60 7.82 20.02
CA PRO A 367 36.21 9.15 20.10
C PRO A 367 37.37 9.30 19.11
N GLU A 368 37.38 10.40 18.35
CA GLU A 368 38.36 10.69 17.27
C GLU A 368 39.84 10.76 17.72
N SER A 369 40.12 10.83 19.04
CA SER A 369 41.43 11.20 19.60
C SER A 369 42.35 10.04 19.99
N GLU A 370 41.97 8.77 19.76
CA GLU A 370 42.81 7.60 20.07
C GLU A 370 43.23 6.87 18.78
N GLU A 371 44.33 7.31 18.17
CA GLU A 371 45.00 6.65 17.03
C GLU A 371 45.67 5.34 17.46
N SER A 372 44.88 4.33 17.82
CA SER A 372 45.38 2.95 17.86
C SER A 372 44.50 2.08 16.98
N GLU A 373 45.09 1.60 15.88
CA GLU A 373 44.46 0.69 14.91
C GLU A 373 43.96 -0.64 15.54
N ASP A 374 44.31 -0.90 16.81
CA ASP A 374 43.94 -2.08 17.62
C ASP A 374 42.94 -1.79 18.76
N ALA A 375 42.38 -0.57 18.89
CA ALA A 375 41.39 -0.29 19.94
C ALA A 375 40.04 -0.91 19.60
N THR A 376 39.71 -2.04 20.25
CA THR A 376 38.33 -2.56 20.27
C THR A 376 37.49 -1.70 21.20
N TYR A 377 36.57 -0.91 20.62
CA TYR A 377 35.63 -0.12 21.40
C TYR A 377 34.47 -0.99 21.89
N PRO A 378 34.06 -0.86 23.16
CA PRO A 378 32.94 -1.62 23.72
C PRO A 378 31.61 -1.22 23.07
N GLN A 379 30.76 -2.19 22.76
CA GLN A 379 29.48 -1.92 22.08
C GLN A 379 28.44 -1.30 23.02
N ILE A 380 27.49 -0.59 22.42
CA ILE A 380 26.35 0.06 23.07
C ILE A 380 25.14 -0.86 22.90
N GLY A 381 24.53 -1.30 24.00
CA GLY A 381 23.33 -2.12 23.96
C GLY A 381 22.07 -1.26 23.86
N MET A 382 21.15 -1.60 22.96
CA MET A 382 19.82 -1.02 22.84
C MET A 382 18.74 -2.05 23.09
N THR A 383 17.60 -1.59 23.59
CA THR A 383 16.38 -2.37 23.71
C THR A 383 15.20 -1.52 23.29
N VAL A 384 14.40 -2.04 22.36
CA VAL A 384 13.29 -1.34 21.73
C VAL A 384 12.03 -2.20 21.84
N GLN A 385 10.95 -1.60 22.34
CA GLN A 385 9.60 -2.14 22.32
C GLN A 385 8.96 -1.93 20.95
N LEU A 386 8.44 -2.99 20.35
CA LEU A 386 7.73 -2.95 19.08
C LEU A 386 6.31 -2.41 19.27
N LEU A 387 5.81 -1.72 18.26
CA LEU A 387 4.47 -1.14 18.30
C LEU A 387 3.39 -2.19 18.11
N ASP A 388 2.29 -2.07 18.85
CA ASP A 388 1.13 -2.96 18.72
C ASP A 388 0.39 -2.81 17.39
N THR A 389 0.62 -1.69 16.69
CA THR A 389 0.04 -1.41 15.38
C THR A 389 0.74 -2.15 14.24
N VAL A 390 1.94 -2.71 14.48
CA VAL A 390 2.78 -3.32 13.45
C VAL A 390 2.98 -4.80 13.75
N ILE A 391 2.85 -5.62 12.72
CA ILE A 391 3.10 -7.06 12.80
C ILE A 391 4.47 -7.38 12.21
N TYR A 392 5.25 -8.12 12.99
CA TYR A 392 6.47 -8.77 12.55
C TYR A 392 6.22 -10.28 12.49
N PHE A 393 6.32 -10.88 11.31
CA PHE A 393 6.09 -12.31 11.09
C PHE A 393 7.33 -13.16 11.40
N GLU A 394 8.51 -12.54 11.33
CA GLU A 394 9.81 -13.14 11.61
C GLU A 394 10.66 -12.16 12.44
N GLU A 395 11.87 -12.59 12.85
CA GLU A 395 12.82 -11.69 13.50
C GLU A 395 13.18 -10.51 12.56
N PRO A 396 12.93 -9.25 12.96
CA PRO A 396 13.22 -8.11 12.10
C PRO A 396 14.72 -7.92 11.89
N THR A 397 15.10 -7.55 10.67
CA THR A 397 16.47 -7.15 10.36
C THR A 397 16.71 -5.74 10.88
N VAL A 398 17.65 -5.58 11.79
CA VAL A 398 18.04 -4.27 12.33
C VAL A 398 19.08 -3.65 11.39
N ALA A 399 18.77 -2.48 10.82
CA ALA A 399 19.66 -1.79 9.89
C ALA A 399 19.98 -0.37 10.37
N ARG A 400 21.21 0.08 10.14
CA ARG A 400 21.67 1.46 10.36
C ARG A 400 21.67 2.26 9.06
N TRP A 401 21.37 3.55 9.16
CA TRP A 401 21.50 4.47 8.04
C TRP A 401 22.96 4.90 7.85
N ASP A 402 23.47 4.74 6.64
CA ASP A 402 24.76 5.28 6.20
C ASP A 402 24.53 6.61 5.48
N THR A 403 24.91 7.72 6.12
CA THR A 403 24.73 9.06 5.59
C THR A 403 25.60 9.36 4.37
N ALA A 404 26.77 8.70 4.24
CA ALA A 404 27.68 8.91 3.12
C ALA A 404 27.18 8.20 1.86
N GLY A 405 26.74 6.94 2.01
CA GLY A 405 26.16 6.14 0.94
C GLY A 405 24.68 6.43 0.66
N LYS A 406 23.97 7.12 1.58
CA LYS A 406 22.50 7.30 1.57
C LYS A 406 21.76 5.98 1.44
N GLN A 407 22.13 5.01 2.26
CA GLN A 407 21.66 3.62 2.16
C GLN A 407 21.53 2.99 3.54
N TRP A 408 20.66 1.99 3.66
CA TRP A 408 20.57 1.16 4.87
C TRP A 408 21.61 0.04 4.83
N ARG A 409 22.27 -0.21 5.97
CA ARG A 409 23.27 -1.27 6.11
C ARG A 409 23.09 -2.07 7.39
N THR A 410 23.54 -3.31 7.40
CA THR A 410 23.45 -4.22 8.56
C THR A 410 24.76 -4.34 9.35
N ASP A 411 25.87 -3.81 8.84
CA ASP A 411 27.15 -3.79 9.53
C ASP A 411 27.14 -2.83 10.73
N GLY A 412 28.05 -3.02 11.69
CA GLY A 412 28.10 -2.23 12.93
C GLY A 412 26.99 -2.54 13.94
N ILE A 413 26.08 -3.48 13.62
CA ILE A 413 25.05 -4.02 14.51
C ILE A 413 25.34 -5.50 14.77
N SER A 414 25.20 -5.94 16.02
CA SER A 414 25.41 -7.33 16.43
C SER A 414 24.53 -7.72 17.62
N ASN A 415 24.60 -8.99 18.02
CA ASN A 415 23.90 -9.52 19.21
C ASN A 415 22.40 -9.21 19.22
N ILE A 416 21.76 -9.33 18.04
CA ILE A 416 20.32 -9.18 17.88
C ILE A 416 19.62 -10.31 18.62
N ASN A 417 18.65 -9.95 19.45
CA ASN A 417 17.82 -10.87 20.20
C ASN A 417 16.38 -10.36 20.17
N TYR A 418 15.54 -11.09 19.44
CA TYR A 418 14.12 -10.82 19.33
C TYR A 418 13.30 -11.72 20.26
N LYS A 419 12.50 -11.09 21.09
CA LYS A 419 11.52 -11.75 21.95
C LYS A 419 10.12 -11.48 21.44
N MET A 420 9.61 -12.42 20.65
CA MET A 420 8.29 -12.32 20.02
C MET A 420 7.15 -12.12 21.04
N GLU A 421 7.12 -12.91 22.12
CA GLU A 421 6.07 -12.82 23.16
C GLU A 421 6.09 -11.48 23.92
N GLU A 422 7.28 -10.92 24.14
CA GLU A 422 7.46 -9.62 24.82
C GLU A 422 7.35 -8.44 23.83
N LYS A 423 7.23 -8.70 22.53
CA LYS A 423 7.31 -7.70 21.45
C LYS A 423 8.51 -6.77 21.60
N GLN A 424 9.67 -7.33 21.91
CA GLN A 424 10.87 -6.57 22.22
C GLN A 424 12.05 -7.05 21.38
N VAL A 425 12.81 -6.11 20.83
CA VAL A 425 14.08 -6.39 20.15
C VAL A 425 15.22 -5.72 20.93
N SER A 426 16.33 -6.44 21.05
CA SER A 426 17.57 -5.92 21.65
C SER A 426 18.74 -6.18 20.72
N PHE A 427 19.68 -5.26 20.64
CA PHE A 427 20.83 -5.33 19.74
C PHE A 427 21.97 -4.47 20.28
N GLU A 428 23.19 -4.72 19.81
CA GLU A 428 24.39 -3.98 20.16
C GLU A 428 24.92 -3.23 18.94
N MET A 429 25.38 -1.99 19.13
CA MET A 429 25.94 -1.13 18.08
C MET A 429 27.37 -0.69 18.42
N ASP A 430 28.23 -0.51 17.41
CA ASP A 430 29.61 -0.02 17.58
C ASP A 430 29.73 1.51 17.60
N SER A 431 28.71 2.22 17.12
CA SER A 431 28.54 3.67 17.11
C SER A 431 27.07 4.02 17.26
N PHE A 432 26.78 5.29 17.53
CA PHE A 432 25.42 5.85 17.48
C PHE A 432 24.96 5.98 16.02
N TYR A 433 23.73 5.56 15.75
CA TYR A 433 23.16 5.49 14.40
C TYR A 433 21.68 5.88 14.40
N THR A 434 21.20 6.27 13.22
CA THR A 434 19.77 6.15 12.90
C THR A 434 19.50 4.71 12.50
N VAL A 435 18.53 4.06 13.13
CA VAL A 435 18.23 2.64 13.00
C VAL A 435 16.79 2.43 12.51
N ALA A 436 16.55 1.41 11.70
CA ALA A 436 15.22 0.96 11.34
C ALA A 436 15.10 -0.57 11.53
N LEU A 437 13.88 -1.03 11.80
CA LEU A 437 13.54 -2.44 11.84
C LEU A 437 12.91 -2.83 10.52
N LEU A 438 13.52 -3.78 9.82
CA LEU A 438 13.16 -4.14 8.46
C LEU A 438 12.53 -5.53 8.41
N GLN A 439 11.53 -5.70 7.54
CA GLN A 439 10.92 -6.98 7.24
C GLN A 439 10.90 -7.21 5.73
N ASP A 440 11.02 -8.47 5.30
CA ASP A 440 10.85 -8.84 3.90
C ASP A 440 9.41 -8.52 3.44
N LEU A 441 9.31 -7.78 2.33
CA LEU A 441 8.06 -7.39 1.69
C LEU A 441 7.25 -8.60 1.18
N HIS A 442 7.89 -9.76 1.03
CA HIS A 442 7.35 -10.90 0.33
C HIS A 442 6.91 -12.05 1.24
N LEU A 443 6.95 -11.90 2.57
CA LEU A 443 6.60 -12.98 3.51
C LEU A 443 5.19 -13.57 3.30
N ASN A 444 4.24 -12.73 2.88
CA ASN A 444 2.86 -13.15 2.62
C ASN A 444 2.64 -13.58 1.15
N MET A 445 3.72 -13.85 0.41
CA MET A 445 3.71 -14.31 -0.97
C MET A 445 4.65 -15.53 -1.14
N PRO A 446 4.30 -16.54 -1.95
CA PRO A 446 3.06 -16.65 -2.72
C PRO A 446 1.86 -16.95 -1.81
N TYR A 447 0.66 -16.69 -2.34
CA TYR A 447 -0.60 -16.99 -1.68
C TYR A 447 -0.87 -18.50 -1.71
N GLN A 448 -1.43 -19.04 -0.64
CA GLN A 448 -1.87 -20.42 -0.57
C GLN A 448 -3.24 -20.61 -1.23
N SER A 449 -4.12 -19.62 -1.10
CA SER A 449 -5.42 -19.59 -1.77
C SER A 449 -6.00 -18.19 -1.80
N TRP A 450 -6.97 -17.98 -2.69
CA TRP A 450 -7.81 -16.79 -2.69
C TRP A 450 -9.23 -17.11 -3.16
N ASP A 451 -10.19 -16.30 -2.73
CA ASP A 451 -11.56 -16.31 -3.23
C ASP A 451 -12.17 -14.91 -3.30
N LEU A 452 -13.04 -14.72 -4.30
CA LEU A 452 -13.91 -13.57 -4.49
C LEU A 452 -15.35 -14.07 -4.41
N ARG A 453 -16.15 -13.53 -3.49
CA ARG A 453 -17.54 -13.95 -3.31
C ARG A 453 -18.47 -12.73 -3.23
N PRO A 454 -19.41 -12.56 -4.19
CA PRO A 454 -20.42 -11.51 -4.09
C PRO A 454 -21.38 -11.78 -2.94
N THR A 455 -21.73 -10.74 -2.19
CA THR A 455 -22.80 -10.79 -1.18
C THR A 455 -24.01 -9.98 -1.61
N ASP A 456 -23.79 -8.90 -2.35
CA ASP A 456 -24.84 -8.12 -3.00
C ASP A 456 -24.41 -7.65 -4.41
N ILE A 457 -25.23 -6.82 -5.09
CA ILE A 457 -24.96 -6.30 -6.44
C ILE A 457 -23.65 -5.53 -6.49
N ASP A 458 -23.42 -4.67 -5.50
CA ASP A 458 -22.22 -3.83 -5.39
C ASP A 458 -21.47 -4.12 -4.09
N GLU A 459 -21.49 -5.39 -3.64
CA GLU A 459 -20.83 -5.82 -2.42
C GLU A 459 -20.21 -7.21 -2.59
N LEU A 460 -18.93 -7.37 -2.23
CA LEU A 460 -18.25 -8.66 -2.26
C LEU A 460 -17.16 -8.78 -1.19
N PHE A 461 -16.77 -10.03 -0.89
CA PHE A 461 -15.59 -10.34 -0.10
C PHE A 461 -14.45 -10.86 -0.98
N LEU A 462 -13.25 -10.32 -0.78
CA LEU A 462 -11.98 -10.86 -1.24
C LEU A 462 -11.27 -11.48 -0.04
N THR A 463 -11.01 -12.78 -0.09
CA THR A 463 -10.23 -13.50 0.91
C THR A 463 -8.91 -13.92 0.30
N VAL A 464 -7.78 -13.58 0.93
CA VAL A 464 -6.44 -13.99 0.53
C VAL A 464 -5.80 -14.73 1.70
N VAL A 465 -5.46 -16.00 1.49
CA VAL A 465 -4.79 -16.86 2.47
C VAL A 465 -3.34 -17.00 2.07
N THR A 466 -2.45 -16.71 3.02
CA THR A 466 -1.00 -16.68 2.84
C THR A 466 -0.34 -17.66 3.82
N ALA A 467 0.99 -17.76 3.83
CA ALA A 467 1.68 -18.60 4.77
C ALA A 467 1.46 -18.20 6.24
N PHE A 468 1.30 -16.90 6.52
CA PHE A 468 1.23 -16.36 7.89
C PHE A 468 -0.12 -15.74 8.26
N ALA A 469 -0.90 -15.31 7.28
CA ALA A 469 -2.13 -14.57 7.50
C ALA A 469 -3.27 -14.97 6.56
N GLU A 470 -4.50 -14.92 7.07
CA GLU A 470 -5.74 -14.88 6.30
C GLU A 470 -6.30 -13.46 6.35
N VAL A 471 -6.37 -12.80 5.19
CA VAL A 471 -6.81 -11.40 5.05
C VAL A 471 -8.15 -11.39 4.33
N GLN A 472 -9.18 -10.85 4.99
CA GLN A 472 -10.52 -10.70 4.42
C GLN A 472 -10.84 -9.21 4.21
N ILE A 473 -11.12 -8.85 2.96
CA ILE A 473 -11.43 -7.49 2.53
C ILE A 473 -12.86 -7.47 2.00
N GLN A 474 -13.70 -6.59 2.55
CA GLN A 474 -15.03 -6.34 2.00
C GLN A 474 -15.00 -5.11 1.09
N ILE A 475 -15.57 -5.26 -0.09
CA ILE A 475 -15.70 -4.20 -1.09
C ILE A 475 -17.17 -3.81 -1.16
N LYS A 476 -17.47 -2.50 -1.15
CA LYS A 476 -18.82 -1.98 -1.31
C LYS A 476 -18.80 -0.66 -2.08
N GLY A 477 -19.48 -0.63 -3.23
CA GLY A 477 -19.42 0.53 -4.12
C GLY A 477 -17.96 0.86 -4.47
N ASN A 478 -17.55 2.11 -4.30
CA ASN A 478 -16.19 2.57 -4.61
C ASN A 478 -15.16 2.38 -3.47
N GLN A 479 -15.56 1.74 -2.37
CA GLN A 479 -14.74 1.64 -1.16
C GLN A 479 -14.49 0.18 -0.78
N CYS A 480 -13.48 -0.02 0.06
CA CYS A 480 -13.17 -1.29 0.68
C CYS A 480 -12.86 -1.10 2.17
N MET A 481 -12.95 -2.19 2.94
CA MET A 481 -12.53 -2.23 4.32
C MET A 481 -11.91 -3.57 4.66
N LEU A 482 -10.97 -3.56 5.60
CA LEU A 482 -10.48 -4.77 6.23
C LEU A 482 -11.57 -5.32 7.15
N SER A 483 -12.09 -6.51 6.86
CA SER A 483 -13.15 -7.16 7.64
C SER A 483 -12.58 -8.00 8.76
N SER A 484 -11.49 -8.72 8.48
CA SER A 484 -10.72 -9.45 9.47
C SER A 484 -9.33 -9.73 8.93
N ILE A 485 -8.40 -9.90 9.87
CA ILE A 485 -7.09 -10.47 9.60
C ILE A 485 -6.77 -11.45 10.71
N ILE A 486 -6.51 -12.70 10.32
CA ILE A 486 -6.18 -13.78 11.24
C ILE A 486 -4.72 -14.12 11.03
N VAL A 487 -3.91 -13.94 12.07
CA VAL A 487 -2.51 -14.38 12.09
C VAL A 487 -2.41 -15.51 13.11
N GLU A 488 -1.83 -16.63 12.70
CA GLU A 488 -1.84 -17.91 13.42
C GLU A 488 -3.25 -18.39 13.80
N LYS A 489 -3.80 -17.91 14.93
CA LYS A 489 -5.12 -18.27 15.48
C LYS A 489 -5.85 -17.10 16.14
N GLY A 490 -5.33 -15.88 16.01
CA GLY A 490 -5.88 -14.69 16.62
C GLY A 490 -6.22 -13.62 15.60
N GLU A 491 -7.33 -12.93 15.82
CA GLU A 491 -7.60 -11.67 15.12
C GLU A 491 -6.64 -10.60 15.62
N VAL A 492 -6.05 -9.85 14.68
CA VAL A 492 -5.08 -8.78 14.93
C VAL A 492 -5.53 -7.49 14.23
N LEU A 493 -4.82 -6.38 14.47
CA LEU A 493 -5.08 -5.08 13.82
C LEU A 493 -6.53 -4.57 13.97
N SER A 494 -7.16 -4.78 15.13
CA SER A 494 -8.53 -4.32 15.40
C SER A 494 -8.74 -2.81 15.19
N TYR A 495 -7.68 -2.01 15.29
CA TYR A 495 -7.71 -0.58 15.02
C TYR A 495 -7.95 -0.24 13.53
N LEU A 496 -7.58 -1.13 12.59
CA LEU A 496 -7.84 -0.97 11.15
C LEU A 496 -9.17 -1.59 10.70
N THR A 497 -9.62 -2.64 11.39
CA THR A 497 -10.81 -3.39 11.02
C THR A 497 -12.09 -2.53 11.03
N GLY A 498 -12.95 -2.71 10.02
CA GLY A 498 -14.25 -2.04 9.93
C GLY A 498 -14.22 -0.58 9.46
N ARG A 499 -13.06 -0.07 9.01
CA ARG A 499 -12.92 1.29 8.45
C ARG A 499 -13.01 1.27 6.93
N TRP A 500 -14.00 1.96 6.36
CA TRP A 500 -14.13 2.15 4.92
C TRP A 500 -13.09 3.14 4.38
N THR A 501 -12.39 2.75 3.32
CA THR A 501 -11.35 3.53 2.65
C THR A 501 -11.29 3.20 1.16
N THR A 502 -10.44 3.89 0.39
CA THR A 502 -10.18 3.55 -1.02
C THR A 502 -9.26 2.31 -1.11
N PRO A 503 -9.24 1.57 -2.24
CA PRO A 503 -8.28 0.48 -2.44
C PRO A 503 -6.82 0.86 -2.19
N VAL A 504 -6.42 2.06 -2.62
CA VAL A 504 -5.08 2.61 -2.40
C VAL A 504 -4.85 2.89 -0.90
N GLY A 505 -5.82 3.50 -0.23
CA GLY A 505 -5.74 3.75 1.21
C GLY A 505 -5.61 2.46 2.04
N LEU A 506 -6.34 1.40 1.68
CA LEU A 506 -6.21 0.09 2.32
C LEU A 506 -4.82 -0.52 2.08
N THR A 507 -4.30 -0.40 0.86
CA THR A 507 -2.95 -0.87 0.49
C THR A 507 -1.88 -0.22 1.36
N ILE A 508 -1.94 1.11 1.54
CA ILE A 508 -1.01 1.86 2.40
C ILE A 508 -1.13 1.40 3.85
N ALA A 509 -2.36 1.31 4.37
CA ALA A 509 -2.60 0.92 5.77
C ALA A 509 -2.07 -0.48 6.08
N LEU A 510 -2.34 -1.47 5.21
CA LEU A 510 -1.86 -2.83 5.38
C LEU A 510 -0.34 -2.92 5.30
N LYS A 511 0.30 -2.23 4.35
CA LYS A 511 1.77 -2.15 4.25
C LYS A 511 2.40 -1.52 5.49
N LYS A 512 1.85 -0.39 5.98
CA LYS A 512 2.31 0.28 7.22
C LYS A 512 2.16 -0.62 8.45
N ALA A 513 1.14 -1.48 8.49
CA ALA A 513 0.92 -2.46 9.55
C ALA A 513 1.81 -3.72 9.44
N GLY A 514 2.67 -3.82 8.43
CA GLY A 514 3.56 -4.97 8.20
C GLY A 514 2.94 -6.12 7.42
N VAL A 515 1.70 -5.97 6.93
CA VAL A 515 0.97 -7.02 6.19
C VAL A 515 0.95 -6.66 4.70
N ASN A 516 1.96 -7.10 3.96
CA ASN A 516 2.02 -6.83 2.53
C ASN A 516 1.47 -8.00 1.67
N ILE A 517 0.31 -7.80 1.06
CA ILE A 517 -0.28 -8.70 0.03
C ILE A 517 -0.33 -8.03 -1.36
N PHE A 518 0.52 -7.02 -1.58
CA PHE A 518 0.49 -6.20 -2.80
C PHE A 518 1.88 -6.21 -3.45
N PRO A 519 2.16 -7.17 -4.35
CA PRO A 519 3.46 -7.30 -5.00
C PRO A 519 3.83 -6.03 -5.77
N ALA A 520 5.10 -5.65 -5.64
CA ALA A 520 5.71 -4.58 -6.43
C ALA A 520 6.14 -5.10 -7.81
N GLU A 521 6.63 -4.21 -8.66
CA GLU A 521 7.08 -4.53 -10.01
C GLU A 521 8.16 -5.63 -10.03
N TYR A 522 9.13 -5.54 -9.13
CA TYR A 522 10.28 -6.46 -9.05
C TYR A 522 10.05 -7.67 -8.15
N SER A 523 8.85 -7.83 -7.56
CA SER A 523 8.57 -8.89 -6.59
C SER A 523 8.75 -10.30 -7.15
N CYS A 524 8.61 -10.51 -8.46
CA CYS A 524 8.84 -11.81 -9.10
C CYS A 524 10.30 -12.28 -9.06
N LYS A 525 11.25 -11.41 -8.67
CA LYS A 525 12.66 -11.78 -8.45
C LYS A 525 12.87 -12.46 -7.09
N TYR A 526 12.04 -12.13 -6.10
CA TYR A 526 12.17 -12.61 -4.72
C TYR A 526 11.20 -13.75 -4.40
N VAL A 527 10.12 -13.88 -5.17
CA VAL A 527 9.09 -14.92 -4.99
C VAL A 527 9.08 -15.87 -6.18
N TYR A 528 9.10 -17.17 -5.91
CA TYR A 528 8.89 -18.18 -6.94
C TYR A 528 7.42 -18.18 -7.37
N VAL A 529 7.16 -17.70 -8.59
CA VAL A 529 5.81 -17.57 -9.17
C VAL A 529 5.80 -18.00 -10.63
N ASN A 530 4.63 -18.42 -11.13
CA ASN A 530 4.41 -18.56 -12.57
C ASN A 530 4.01 -17.18 -13.14
N LYS A 531 5.02 -16.42 -13.58
CA LYS A 531 4.85 -15.04 -14.06
C LYS A 531 3.94 -15.00 -15.28
N LYS A 532 2.70 -14.54 -15.10
CA LYS A 532 1.73 -14.46 -16.20
C LYS A 532 2.03 -13.29 -17.12
N THR A 533 1.67 -13.42 -18.39
CA THR A 533 1.76 -12.30 -19.32
C THR A 533 0.79 -11.19 -18.92
N PRO A 534 1.18 -9.90 -19.02
CA PRO A 534 0.29 -8.79 -18.71
C PRO A 534 -1.03 -8.85 -19.49
N LEU A 535 -0.99 -9.32 -20.74
CA LEU A 535 -2.19 -9.46 -21.58
C LEU A 535 -3.20 -10.45 -20.98
N ALA A 536 -2.74 -11.62 -20.53
CA ALA A 536 -3.62 -12.64 -19.95
C ALA A 536 -4.15 -12.20 -18.59
N GLU A 537 -3.27 -11.68 -17.72
CA GLU A 537 -3.60 -11.29 -16.35
C GLU A 537 -4.54 -10.07 -16.30
N ILE A 538 -4.21 -8.98 -16.98
CA ILE A 538 -5.00 -7.74 -16.93
C ILE A 538 -6.39 -7.94 -17.52
N ARG A 539 -6.50 -8.63 -18.66
CA ARG A 539 -7.81 -8.91 -19.28
C ARG A 539 -8.64 -9.89 -18.48
N ALA A 540 -8.00 -10.82 -17.76
CA ALA A 540 -8.71 -11.69 -16.84
C ALA A 540 -9.35 -10.85 -15.73
N TYR A 541 -8.56 -9.96 -15.10
CA TYR A 541 -9.06 -9.08 -14.03
C TYR A 541 -10.17 -8.14 -14.47
N GLN A 542 -10.06 -7.52 -15.65
CA GLN A 542 -11.12 -6.67 -16.19
C GLN A 542 -12.43 -7.46 -16.29
N GLN A 543 -12.40 -8.65 -16.86
CA GLN A 543 -13.61 -9.45 -17.08
C GLN A 543 -14.13 -10.15 -15.82
N MET A 544 -13.24 -10.52 -14.89
CA MET A 544 -13.61 -10.97 -13.55
C MET A 544 -14.34 -9.85 -12.81
N ALA A 545 -13.80 -8.63 -12.81
CA ALA A 545 -14.42 -7.48 -12.17
C ALA A 545 -15.80 -7.14 -12.76
N LEU A 546 -15.93 -7.16 -14.10
CA LEU A 546 -17.21 -6.94 -14.78
C LEU A 546 -18.30 -7.95 -14.38
N THR A 547 -17.92 -9.17 -13.98
CA THR A 547 -18.86 -10.23 -13.63
C THR A 547 -18.95 -10.49 -12.12
N ALA A 548 -18.15 -9.78 -11.31
CA ALA A 548 -17.98 -10.03 -9.88
C ALA A 548 -19.26 -9.84 -9.06
N SER A 549 -20.25 -9.09 -9.55
CA SER A 549 -21.55 -8.89 -8.87
C SER A 549 -22.41 -10.15 -8.81
N ALA A 550 -22.15 -11.15 -9.67
CA ALA A 550 -22.99 -12.34 -9.81
C ALA A 550 -22.21 -13.65 -9.86
N PHE A 551 -20.89 -13.59 -9.96
CA PHE A 551 -20.02 -14.75 -10.06
C PHE A 551 -18.95 -14.71 -8.97
N ALA A 552 -18.75 -15.86 -8.34
CA ALA A 552 -17.64 -16.10 -7.44
C ALA A 552 -16.44 -16.65 -8.20
N PHE A 553 -15.25 -16.27 -7.77
CA PHE A 553 -13.97 -16.72 -8.33
C PHE A 553 -13.10 -17.30 -7.23
N SER A 554 -12.26 -18.27 -7.55
CA SER A 554 -11.30 -18.82 -6.60
C SER A 554 -10.07 -19.37 -7.32
N TRP A 555 -8.95 -19.41 -6.61
CA TRP A 555 -7.68 -19.97 -7.10
C TRP A 555 -7.84 -21.41 -7.63
N SER A 556 -6.93 -21.84 -8.51
CA SER A 556 -6.84 -23.23 -8.95
C SER A 556 -5.41 -23.72 -8.86
N LYS A 557 -5.20 -24.96 -8.40
CA LYS A 557 -3.85 -25.55 -8.35
C LYS A 557 -3.21 -25.66 -9.74
N TRP A 558 -4.05 -25.74 -10.77
CA TRP A 558 -3.64 -25.90 -12.17
C TRP A 558 -3.07 -24.61 -12.79
N ASN A 559 -3.28 -23.46 -12.16
CA ASN A 559 -2.73 -22.18 -12.62
C ASN A 559 -1.20 -22.20 -12.65
N LEU A 560 -0.57 -22.93 -11.71
CA LEU A 560 0.87 -23.10 -11.69
C LEU A 560 1.37 -23.90 -12.92
N GLU A 561 0.59 -24.89 -13.38
CA GLU A 561 0.93 -25.78 -14.50
C GLU A 561 0.52 -25.22 -15.88
N SER A 562 -0.27 -24.15 -15.95
CA SER A 562 -0.83 -23.63 -17.20
C SER A 562 0.12 -22.77 -18.04
N GLY A 563 1.39 -22.65 -17.65
CA GLY A 563 2.37 -21.78 -18.30
C GLY A 563 2.11 -20.28 -18.09
N GLU A 564 2.89 -19.45 -18.78
CA GLU A 564 2.91 -17.98 -18.57
C GLU A 564 1.81 -17.25 -19.37
N ASP A 565 1.42 -17.80 -20.52
CA ASP A 565 0.46 -17.15 -21.44
C ASP A 565 -1.01 -17.31 -21.02
N GLN A 566 -1.28 -18.12 -20.00
CA GLN A 566 -2.64 -18.52 -19.65
C GLN A 566 -2.85 -18.52 -18.15
N VAL A 567 -4.05 -18.14 -17.73
CA VAL A 567 -4.51 -18.21 -16.34
C VAL A 567 -5.60 -19.26 -16.21
N VAL A 568 -5.58 -20.00 -15.09
CA VAL A 568 -6.60 -21.00 -14.76
C VAL A 568 -7.18 -20.69 -13.38
N PHE A 569 -8.51 -20.64 -13.27
CA PHE A 569 -9.19 -20.35 -12.01
C PHE A 569 -10.58 -20.98 -11.98
N LYS A 570 -11.14 -21.10 -10.78
CA LYS A 570 -12.49 -21.59 -10.55
C LYS A 570 -13.51 -20.46 -10.69
N VAL A 571 -14.65 -20.77 -11.30
CA VAL A 571 -15.81 -19.88 -11.44
C VAL A 571 -17.08 -20.61 -11.02
N SER A 572 -17.96 -19.91 -10.31
CA SER A 572 -19.31 -20.37 -10.01
C SER A 572 -20.28 -19.19 -10.06
N GLU A 573 -21.47 -19.40 -10.60
CA GLU A 573 -22.57 -18.46 -10.41
C GLU A 573 -22.90 -18.38 -8.91
N HIS A 574 -23.09 -17.17 -8.40
CA HIS A 574 -23.32 -16.93 -6.98
C HIS A 574 -24.25 -15.73 -6.78
N LEU A 575 -25.54 -16.01 -6.63
CA LEU A 575 -26.58 -14.99 -6.42
C LEU A 575 -27.04 -14.88 -4.96
N ASN A 576 -26.81 -15.93 -4.19
CA ASN A 576 -27.21 -16.05 -2.79
C ASN A 576 -25.95 -16.16 -1.92
N PRO A 577 -25.96 -15.67 -0.68
CA PRO A 577 -24.80 -15.69 0.21
C PRO A 577 -24.47 -17.08 0.80
N ASP A 578 -25.12 -18.14 0.30
CA ASP A 578 -24.92 -19.51 0.80
C ASP A 578 -23.58 -20.09 0.33
N PRO A 579 -22.87 -20.88 1.15
CA PRO A 579 -21.60 -21.46 0.75
C PRO A 579 -21.73 -22.29 -0.53
N ILE A 580 -20.84 -22.03 -1.49
CA ILE A 580 -20.79 -22.73 -2.78
C ILE A 580 -20.27 -24.15 -2.54
N LYS A 581 -20.96 -25.16 -3.07
CA LYS A 581 -20.52 -26.55 -2.94
C LYS A 581 -19.35 -26.81 -3.90
N ASP A 582 -18.48 -27.73 -3.53
CA ASP A 582 -17.33 -28.10 -4.37
C ASP A 582 -17.71 -28.54 -5.80
N GLU A 583 -18.90 -29.14 -5.95
CA GLU A 583 -19.46 -29.61 -7.23
C GLU A 583 -19.94 -28.48 -8.15
N ASP A 584 -20.23 -27.30 -7.61
CA ASP A 584 -20.74 -26.16 -8.37
C ASP A 584 -19.60 -25.35 -9.04
N TRP A 585 -18.36 -25.55 -8.58
CA TRP A 585 -17.19 -24.91 -9.17
C TRP A 585 -16.80 -25.54 -10.50
N SER A 586 -16.49 -24.69 -11.47
CA SER A 586 -15.97 -25.09 -12.77
C SER A 586 -14.65 -24.40 -13.08
N LEU A 587 -13.75 -25.10 -13.77
CA LEU A 587 -12.45 -24.56 -14.15
C LEU A 587 -12.50 -23.87 -15.50
N TYR A 588 -11.96 -22.65 -15.54
CA TYR A 588 -11.85 -21.83 -16.73
C TYR A 588 -10.38 -21.54 -17.00
N MET A 589 -10.04 -21.48 -18.29
CA MET A 589 -8.72 -21.14 -18.78
C MET A 589 -8.83 -19.96 -19.74
N PHE A 590 -7.98 -18.96 -19.58
CA PHE A 590 -8.03 -17.73 -20.36
C PHE A 590 -6.62 -17.22 -20.68
N ASN A 591 -6.39 -16.80 -21.92
CA ASN A 591 -5.09 -16.28 -22.37
C ASN A 591 -5.14 -14.81 -22.83
N GLY A 592 -6.19 -14.07 -22.45
CA GLY A 592 -6.41 -12.69 -22.89
C GLY A 592 -7.19 -12.57 -24.22
N GLN A 593 -7.25 -13.63 -25.03
CA GLN A 593 -7.89 -13.61 -26.36
C GLN A 593 -8.84 -14.78 -26.63
N ARG A 594 -8.76 -15.82 -25.81
CA ARG A 594 -9.55 -17.04 -25.88
C ARG A 594 -9.82 -17.54 -24.46
N ALA A 595 -11.09 -17.77 -24.16
CA ALA A 595 -11.57 -18.37 -22.94
C ALA A 595 -12.19 -19.73 -23.21
N GLN A 596 -11.97 -20.68 -22.30
CA GLN A 596 -12.58 -22.00 -22.38
C GLN A 596 -12.84 -22.60 -21.01
N ARG A 597 -13.89 -23.43 -20.90
CA ARG A 597 -14.17 -24.26 -19.72
C ARG A 597 -13.48 -25.61 -19.86
N LEU A 598 -12.72 -25.99 -18.84
CA LEU A 598 -11.94 -27.23 -18.82
C LEU A 598 -12.77 -28.44 -18.39
N LYS A 599 -12.45 -29.60 -18.95
CA LYS A 599 -13.03 -30.90 -18.55
C LYS A 599 -12.50 -31.39 -17.21
N ILE A 600 -11.28 -31.00 -16.86
CA ILE A 600 -10.64 -31.39 -15.62
C ILE A 600 -11.28 -30.72 -14.40
N THR A 601 -10.98 -31.28 -13.23
CA THR A 601 -11.38 -30.78 -11.91
C THR A 601 -10.15 -30.62 -11.03
N GLU A 602 -10.32 -30.02 -9.85
CA GLU A 602 -9.26 -29.97 -8.82
C GLU A 602 -8.80 -31.36 -8.33
N THR A 603 -9.59 -32.40 -8.56
CA THR A 603 -9.27 -33.79 -8.19
C THR A 603 -8.60 -34.59 -9.31
N SER A 604 -8.44 -34.01 -10.50
CA SER A 604 -7.79 -34.68 -11.63
C SER A 604 -6.30 -34.94 -11.35
N GLU A 605 -5.76 -36.02 -11.95
CA GLU A 605 -4.38 -36.47 -11.70
C GLU A 605 -3.32 -35.65 -12.45
N ALA A 606 -3.68 -35.07 -13.60
CA ALA A 606 -2.77 -34.29 -14.43
C ALA A 606 -3.50 -33.11 -15.08
N PHE A 607 -2.76 -32.05 -15.37
CA PHE A 607 -3.27 -30.91 -16.13
C PHE A 607 -3.64 -31.31 -17.56
N SER A 608 -4.77 -30.79 -18.05
CA SER A 608 -5.24 -30.98 -19.41
C SER A 608 -6.04 -29.78 -19.86
N GLU A 609 -5.76 -29.34 -21.09
CA GLU A 609 -6.44 -28.24 -21.77
C GLU A 609 -7.70 -28.71 -22.53
N GLU A 610 -8.15 -29.96 -22.32
CA GLU A 610 -9.34 -30.48 -22.96
C GLU A 610 -10.60 -29.70 -22.57
N LEU A 611 -11.38 -29.32 -23.58
CA LEU A 611 -12.68 -28.67 -23.43
C LEU A 611 -13.66 -29.58 -22.69
N ALA A 612 -14.44 -28.99 -21.79
CA ALA A 612 -15.59 -29.67 -21.18
C ALA A 612 -16.55 -30.22 -22.26
N GLU A 613 -17.32 -31.24 -21.89
CA GLU A 613 -18.22 -31.90 -22.84
C GLU A 613 -19.31 -30.94 -23.29
N GLU A 614 -19.58 -30.92 -24.61
CA GLU A 614 -20.57 -30.04 -25.24
C GLU A 614 -20.32 -28.53 -25.07
N THR A 615 -19.09 -28.12 -24.73
CA THR A 615 -18.71 -26.70 -24.66
C THR A 615 -17.91 -26.24 -25.88
N GLU A 616 -17.84 -24.92 -26.04
CA GLU A 616 -17.04 -24.24 -27.05
C GLU A 616 -16.07 -23.26 -26.38
N PHE A 617 -15.13 -22.69 -27.15
CA PHE A 617 -14.33 -21.56 -26.69
C PHE A 617 -14.90 -20.25 -27.25
N HIS A 618 -14.63 -19.17 -26.52
CA HIS A 618 -15.03 -17.81 -26.87
C HIS A 618 -13.83 -16.89 -26.92
N SER A 619 -13.98 -15.75 -27.58
CA SER A 619 -12.92 -14.74 -27.65
C SER A 619 -12.73 -13.98 -26.33
N THR A 620 -13.69 -14.09 -25.41
CA THR A 620 -13.72 -13.37 -24.13
C THR A 620 -14.19 -14.28 -22.99
N LEU A 621 -13.71 -14.02 -21.77
CA LEU A 621 -14.15 -14.69 -20.55
C LEU A 621 -15.63 -14.39 -20.25
N TYR A 622 -16.07 -13.15 -20.46
CA TYR A 622 -17.47 -12.77 -20.24
C TYR A 622 -18.44 -13.65 -21.02
N HIS A 623 -18.21 -13.87 -22.32
CA HIS A 623 -19.09 -14.70 -23.14
C HIS A 623 -19.03 -16.17 -22.77
N MET A 624 -17.83 -16.67 -22.42
CA MET A 624 -17.65 -18.02 -21.90
C MET A 624 -18.44 -18.26 -20.60
N ILE A 625 -18.52 -17.27 -19.71
CA ILE A 625 -19.33 -17.33 -18.49
C ILE A 625 -20.83 -17.20 -18.83
N LYS A 626 -21.17 -16.28 -19.75
CA LYS A 626 -22.54 -15.98 -20.17
C LYS A 626 -23.28 -17.19 -20.73
N ASP A 627 -22.60 -18.09 -21.43
CA ASP A 627 -23.19 -19.33 -21.97
C ASP A 627 -23.77 -20.26 -20.89
N PHE A 628 -23.26 -20.17 -19.66
CA PHE A 628 -23.71 -20.98 -18.51
C PHE A 628 -24.44 -20.17 -17.45
N ALA A 629 -24.59 -18.86 -17.67
CA ALA A 629 -25.19 -17.93 -16.73
C ALA A 629 -26.73 -18.01 -16.78
N SER A 630 -27.35 -17.90 -15.61
CA SER A 630 -28.78 -17.66 -15.51
C SER A 630 -29.15 -16.23 -15.93
N GLU A 631 -30.39 -16.04 -16.41
CA GLU A 631 -30.89 -14.69 -16.75
C GLU A 631 -30.78 -13.70 -15.57
N PRO A 632 -31.09 -14.07 -14.31
CA PRO A 632 -30.88 -13.19 -13.16
C PRO A 632 -29.41 -12.79 -12.95
N ALA A 633 -28.45 -13.68 -13.20
CA ALA A 633 -27.04 -13.36 -13.08
C ALA A 633 -26.60 -12.30 -14.10
N ILE A 634 -27.02 -12.45 -15.36
CA ILE A 634 -26.73 -11.47 -16.41
C ILE A 634 -27.41 -10.13 -16.14
N GLU A 635 -28.64 -10.12 -15.62
CA GLU A 635 -29.28 -8.89 -15.18
C GLU A 635 -28.53 -8.20 -14.04
N ARG A 636 -27.98 -8.98 -13.09
CA ARG A 636 -27.22 -8.44 -11.96
C ARG A 636 -25.92 -7.80 -12.43
N VAL A 637 -25.19 -8.47 -13.34
CA VAL A 637 -24.00 -7.92 -13.99
C VAL A 637 -24.30 -6.57 -14.67
N LYS A 638 -25.41 -6.47 -15.40
CA LYS A 638 -25.80 -5.22 -16.08
C LYS A 638 -26.22 -4.10 -15.13
N LYS A 639 -26.66 -4.42 -13.91
CA LYS A 639 -27.08 -3.45 -12.89
C LYS A 639 -25.93 -2.99 -12.00
N SER A 640 -24.78 -3.65 -12.07
CA SER A 640 -23.64 -3.34 -11.22
C SER A 640 -23.07 -1.95 -11.48
N SER A 641 -22.66 -1.28 -10.42
CA SER A 641 -22.05 0.04 -10.47
C SER A 641 -20.67 -0.02 -11.13
N CYS A 642 -20.39 0.96 -11.99
CA CYS A 642 -19.06 1.14 -12.57
C CYS A 642 -17.98 1.35 -11.49
N LEU A 643 -18.33 2.01 -10.37
CA LEU A 643 -17.40 2.26 -9.29
C LEU A 643 -17.08 1.00 -8.49
N PHE A 644 -18.06 0.11 -8.33
CA PHE A 644 -17.83 -1.21 -7.73
C PHE A 644 -16.93 -2.07 -8.60
N THR A 645 -17.26 -2.14 -9.90
CA THR A 645 -16.43 -2.85 -10.89
C THR A 645 -14.98 -2.35 -10.85
N ASP A 646 -14.77 -1.03 -10.84
CA ASP A 646 -13.42 -0.47 -10.73
C ASP A 646 -12.75 -0.81 -9.39
N ALA A 647 -13.43 -0.70 -8.24
CA ALA A 647 -12.83 -1.04 -6.95
C ALA A 647 -12.36 -2.51 -6.87
N VAL A 648 -13.15 -3.44 -7.41
CA VAL A 648 -12.77 -4.86 -7.53
C VAL A 648 -11.56 -5.01 -8.44
N TYR A 649 -11.57 -4.35 -9.59
CA TYR A 649 -10.46 -4.38 -10.54
C TYR A 649 -9.15 -3.84 -9.94
N GLN A 650 -9.18 -2.72 -9.22
CA GLN A 650 -8.01 -2.13 -8.57
C GLN A 650 -7.41 -3.07 -7.53
N LEU A 651 -8.24 -3.74 -6.70
CA LEU A 651 -7.74 -4.69 -5.71
C LEU A 651 -7.17 -5.96 -6.37
N LEU A 652 -7.78 -6.44 -7.45
CA LEU A 652 -7.24 -7.56 -8.22
C LEU A 652 -5.89 -7.24 -8.86
N LEU A 653 -5.75 -6.05 -9.45
CA LEU A 653 -4.49 -5.55 -9.99
C LEU A 653 -3.43 -5.38 -8.90
N GLY A 654 -3.80 -4.82 -7.74
CA GLY A 654 -2.88 -4.58 -6.64
C GLY A 654 -2.38 -5.87 -6.00
N THR A 655 -3.23 -6.88 -5.86
CA THR A 655 -2.88 -8.16 -5.24
C THR A 655 -2.21 -9.15 -6.21
N LYS A 656 -2.47 -9.03 -7.52
CA LYS A 656 -1.95 -9.95 -8.56
C LYS A 656 -2.16 -11.43 -8.22
N VAL A 657 -3.33 -11.76 -7.68
CA VAL A 657 -3.71 -13.12 -7.26
C VAL A 657 -3.52 -14.21 -8.33
N LEU A 658 -3.50 -13.89 -9.63
CA LEU A 658 -3.34 -14.87 -10.71
C LEU A 658 -1.88 -15.21 -10.98
N THR A 659 -0.94 -14.30 -10.67
CA THR A 659 0.50 -14.59 -10.77
C THR A 659 1.06 -15.13 -9.46
N TYR A 660 0.59 -14.62 -8.32
CA TYR A 660 1.15 -14.93 -7.00
C TYR A 660 0.41 -16.05 -6.25
N SER A 661 -0.36 -16.91 -6.95
CA SER A 661 -1.02 -18.10 -6.35
C SER A 661 -0.77 -19.40 -7.11
#